data_AF-A0A1I7ULK4-F1
#
_entry.id   AF-A0A1I7ULK4-F1
#
_cell.length_a   1.000
_cell.length_b   1.000
_cell.length_c   1.000
_cell.angle_alpha   90.00
_cell.angle_beta   90.00
_cell.angle_gamma   90.00
#
_symmetry.space_group_name_H-M   'P 1'
#
loop_
_entity.id
_entity.type
_entity.pdbx_description
1 polymer ?
#
loop_
_entity_poly.entity_id
_entity_poly.type
_entity_poly.pdbx_seq_one_letter_code
_entity_poly.pdbx_strand_id
1 'polypeptide(L)'
;MMLLFVILITWIPSMNSIKNANIQISEIRHQLGNIDQQTKEQFFKWKLSNGNLSSMDLIGKVLIGKPDANLLEEYIQMDISSGIEELNELSKEWKRAIALNVSEEERRKVLDVFDRVDTSQDKNKWMVEKLPGWLKEDMDPIEKRAKKIDELFTDFFYLTDYPAWKEIMRNYLFKHDPLFEMKNDSKVVEMAENATKIFGELKPIFALLEEGMKNIEELRDGNLIDRVKQLAHKLEDTVGNMSHVGIREDEMKEYDNNESASEFLQNTSKFTRFVNRVVRQFHLMKKRWIPIMDYFDQLQIPPGSLSEAFATLQRCAQLPIELSQELDNFTFQLQPVEEAKVSESRIREFWSFLKSIRFDELYFDFKEVIKNYENNKDVKGAILDNHIFKQDPEVRRKIFFGFNQSADWFIETQTILSKTDFEKVNQAITDTLSKAKEVLECYSQFAIPNTKSLVNLPLEVWNFDPRPTRHLMESVHGFKRVHKMMVELNDWKFEKKLENFELNEEEVNAISEGIEVIEQLKNIDGLVNEMNELSGLNGTEVEEAWIKVKDALGSLNEELSEHLPILESNLSHLQSAISTVQLPSDLPIQLIVDWVNANLKGVVHSEYSKTLQRLMALDFANYSSKLDKLSNSIAKWYQNNQPANPQKEEKNEEDCLVNYSDKCRIPL
;
A
#
# COMPACT_ATOMS: atom_id res chain seq x y z
N MET A 1 -25.15 -35.30 96.06
CA MET A 1 -24.82 -34.98 94.65
C MET A 1 -26.10 -35.01 93.82
N MET A 2 -26.94 -33.98 94.00
CA MET A 2 -28.18 -33.65 93.26
C MET A 2 -28.92 -32.46 93.95
N LEU A 3 -28.17 -31.64 94.69
CA LEU A 3 -28.53 -30.26 95.04
C LEU A 3 -27.89 -29.41 93.94
N LEU A 4 -28.68 -28.83 93.03
CA LEU A 4 -28.41 -27.56 92.30
C LEU A 4 -29.27 -27.35 91.03
N PHE A 5 -29.92 -28.37 90.48
CA PHE A 5 -30.56 -28.23 89.15
C PHE A 5 -32.03 -27.80 89.14
N VAL A 6 -32.71 -27.76 90.29
CA VAL A 6 -34.16 -27.50 90.37
C VAL A 6 -34.50 -26.11 90.94
N ILE A 7 -33.50 -25.34 91.38
CA ILE A 7 -33.71 -23.99 91.95
C ILE A 7 -33.20 -22.86 91.02
N LEU A 8 -32.60 -23.19 89.86
CA LEU A 8 -32.03 -22.23 88.91
C LEU A 8 -32.85 -21.99 87.63
N ILE A 9 -34.04 -22.58 87.50
CA ILE A 9 -34.96 -22.31 86.38
C ILE A 9 -36.30 -21.89 86.96
N THR A 10 -36.63 -20.60 86.82
CA THR A 10 -37.95 -19.97 86.61
C THR A 10 -38.10 -18.59 87.27
N TRP A 11 -37.15 -18.15 88.11
CA TRP A 11 -36.90 -16.73 88.39
C TRP A 11 -35.99 -16.11 87.33
N ILE A 12 -36.41 -16.19 86.06
CA ILE A 12 -35.92 -15.28 85.01
C ILE A 12 -37.02 -14.25 84.85
N PRO A 13 -36.88 -13.03 85.41
CA PRO A 13 -37.63 -11.89 84.92
C PRO A 13 -37.40 -11.85 83.41
N SER A 14 -38.48 -11.73 82.64
CA SER A 14 -38.49 -11.50 81.21
C SER A 14 -37.17 -10.90 80.73
N MET A 15 -36.40 -11.67 79.97
CA MET A 15 -35.38 -11.08 79.11
C MET A 15 -36.13 -10.12 78.20
N ASN A 16 -36.17 -8.85 78.60
CA ASN A 16 -36.35 -7.75 77.68
C ASN A 16 -35.30 -7.98 76.61
N SER A 17 -35.77 -8.35 75.42
CA SER A 17 -35.00 -8.23 74.18
C SER A 17 -34.30 -6.88 74.26
N ILE A 18 -32.98 -6.89 74.31
CA ILE A 18 -32.18 -5.68 74.08
C ILE A 18 -32.55 -5.27 72.66
N LYS A 19 -33.46 -4.30 72.53
CA LYS A 19 -33.82 -3.68 71.26
C LYS A 19 -32.57 -2.98 70.75
N ASN A 20 -31.89 -3.61 69.80
CA ASN A 20 -30.79 -2.98 69.09
C ASN A 20 -31.32 -2.57 67.72
N ALA A 21 -31.54 -1.26 67.52
CA ALA A 21 -32.00 -0.68 66.25
C ALA A 21 -31.17 -1.19 65.06
N ASN A 22 -29.85 -1.35 65.23
CA ASN A 22 -28.97 -1.81 64.15
C ASN A 22 -29.33 -3.21 63.62
N ILE A 23 -29.79 -4.11 64.49
CA ILE A 23 -30.19 -5.47 64.09
C ILE A 23 -31.50 -5.42 63.29
N GLN A 24 -32.47 -4.64 63.76
CA GLN A 24 -33.78 -4.51 63.12
C GLN A 24 -33.69 -3.77 61.78
N ILE A 25 -32.95 -2.67 61.71
CA ILE A 25 -32.71 -1.93 60.47
C ILE A 25 -31.94 -2.78 59.45
N SER A 26 -31.00 -3.62 59.90
CA SER A 26 -30.27 -4.54 59.01
C SER A 26 -31.18 -5.59 58.35
N GLU A 27 -32.13 -6.14 59.11
CA GLU A 27 -33.12 -7.09 58.59
C GLU A 27 -34.09 -6.42 57.61
N ILE A 28 -34.60 -5.22 57.96
CA ILE A 28 -35.42 -4.37 57.06
C ILE A 28 -34.69 -4.14 55.75
N ARG A 29 -33.42 -3.72 55.82
CA ARG A 29 -32.58 -3.46 54.66
C ARG A 29 -32.37 -4.71 53.81
N HIS A 30 -32.21 -5.88 54.43
CA HIS A 30 -32.08 -7.13 53.70
C HIS A 30 -33.36 -7.49 52.93
N GLN A 31 -34.52 -7.39 53.58
CA GLN A 31 -35.81 -7.68 52.94
C GLN A 31 -36.14 -6.67 51.84
N LEU A 32 -35.93 -5.37 52.08
CA LEU A 32 -36.08 -4.33 51.08
C LEU A 32 -35.13 -4.52 49.90
N GLY A 33 -33.88 -4.93 50.15
CA GLY A 33 -32.92 -5.25 49.09
C GLY A 33 -33.40 -6.37 48.16
N ASN A 34 -34.06 -7.39 48.70
CA ASN A 34 -34.68 -8.45 47.88
C ASN A 34 -35.84 -7.90 47.04
N ILE A 35 -36.69 -7.03 47.60
CA ILE A 35 -37.81 -6.40 46.87
C ILE A 35 -37.31 -5.47 45.78
N ASP A 36 -36.32 -4.63 46.06
CA ASP A 36 -35.67 -3.74 45.08
C ASP A 36 -35.08 -4.52 43.92
N GLN A 37 -34.37 -5.62 44.21
CA GLN A 37 -33.84 -6.50 43.17
C GLN A 37 -34.96 -7.11 42.32
N GLN A 38 -36.00 -7.68 42.94
CA GLN A 38 -37.12 -8.30 42.24
C GLN A 38 -37.92 -7.30 41.39
N THR A 39 -38.20 -6.11 41.94
CA THR A 39 -38.96 -5.06 41.23
C THR A 39 -38.18 -4.51 40.05
N LYS A 40 -36.88 -4.23 40.20
CA LYS A 40 -36.00 -3.85 39.08
C LYS A 40 -35.92 -4.93 38.02
N GLU A 41 -35.80 -6.19 38.43
CA GLU A 41 -35.72 -7.30 37.48
C GLU A 41 -37.02 -7.46 36.68
N GLN A 42 -38.17 -7.44 37.36
CA GLN A 42 -39.49 -7.52 36.72
C GLN A 42 -39.78 -6.31 35.82
N PHE A 43 -39.45 -5.10 36.26
CA PHE A 43 -39.62 -3.87 35.48
C PHE A 43 -38.79 -3.89 34.20
N PHE A 44 -37.54 -4.33 34.30
CA PHE A 44 -36.63 -4.47 33.18
C PHE A 44 -37.14 -5.52 32.17
N LYS A 45 -37.55 -6.71 32.64
CA LYS A 45 -38.15 -7.74 31.79
C LYS A 45 -39.42 -7.23 31.09
N TRP A 46 -40.25 -6.46 31.79
CA TRP A 46 -41.46 -5.87 31.21
C TRP A 46 -41.14 -4.83 30.13
N LYS A 47 -40.15 -3.94 30.37
CA LYS A 47 -39.67 -2.97 29.38
C LYS A 47 -39.16 -3.67 28.11
N LEU A 48 -38.40 -4.76 28.27
CA LEU A 48 -37.90 -5.60 27.17
C LEU A 48 -39.04 -6.29 26.40
N SER A 49 -39.94 -6.97 27.11
CA SER A 49 -41.07 -7.72 26.56
C SER A 49 -41.99 -6.86 25.68
N ASN A 50 -42.25 -5.62 26.11
CA ASN A 50 -43.22 -4.72 25.48
C ASN A 50 -42.58 -3.77 24.46
N GLY A 51 -41.28 -3.90 24.18
CA GLY A 51 -40.57 -3.07 23.21
C GLY A 51 -40.31 -1.63 23.67
N ASN A 52 -40.55 -1.32 24.95
CA ASN A 52 -40.25 -0.02 25.56
C ASN A 52 -38.74 0.20 25.77
N LEU A 53 -37.95 -0.88 25.72
CA LEU A 53 -36.50 -0.86 25.67
C LEU A 53 -36.06 -1.80 24.56
N SER A 54 -35.55 -1.26 23.46
CA SER A 54 -35.03 -2.08 22.36
C SER A 54 -33.60 -2.55 22.63
N SER A 55 -33.17 -3.58 21.93
CA SER A 55 -31.78 -4.06 21.95
C SER A 55 -30.80 -2.97 21.53
N MET A 56 -31.20 -2.08 20.61
CA MET A 56 -30.39 -0.91 20.21
C MET A 56 -30.27 0.14 21.31
N ASP A 57 -31.31 0.33 22.12
CA ASP A 57 -31.25 1.24 23.27
C ASP A 57 -30.31 0.69 24.35
N LEU A 58 -30.37 -0.62 24.59
CA LEU A 58 -29.45 -1.33 25.48
C LEU A 58 -28.01 -1.29 24.99
N ILE A 59 -27.77 -1.53 23.70
CA ILE A 59 -26.45 -1.39 23.07
C ILE A 59 -25.95 0.05 23.24
N GLY A 60 -26.81 1.05 23.00
CA GLY A 60 -26.45 2.47 23.11
C GLY A 60 -26.13 2.94 24.52
N LYS A 61 -26.73 2.32 25.53
CA LYS A 61 -26.42 2.52 26.96
C LYS A 61 -25.13 1.83 27.36
N VAL A 62 -25.03 0.52 27.11
CA VAL A 62 -23.90 -0.29 27.62
C VAL A 62 -22.61 -0.06 26.84
N LEU A 63 -22.66 0.34 25.56
CA LEU A 63 -21.46 0.59 24.76
C LEU A 63 -21.01 2.06 24.76
N ILE A 64 -19.69 2.24 24.73
CA ILE A 64 -19.01 3.48 24.38
C ILE A 64 -18.72 3.43 22.88
N GLY A 65 -19.03 4.52 22.17
CA GLY A 65 -18.90 4.59 20.71
C GLY A 65 -19.98 3.72 20.04
N LYS A 66 -21.00 4.36 19.44
CA LYS A 66 -22.09 3.62 18.79
C LYS A 66 -21.51 2.93 17.55
N PRO A 67 -21.50 1.59 17.46
CA PRO A 67 -21.04 0.91 16.26
C PRO A 67 -22.02 1.24 15.13
N ASP A 68 -21.55 1.96 14.11
CA ASP A 68 -22.33 2.25 12.92
C ASP A 68 -22.30 1.02 12.00
N ALA A 69 -23.46 0.40 11.82
CA ALA A 69 -23.59 -0.78 10.98
C ALA A 69 -23.27 -0.50 9.52
N ASN A 70 -23.61 0.70 9.06
CA ASN A 70 -23.41 1.14 7.69
C ASN A 70 -21.90 1.23 7.35
N LEU A 71 -21.07 1.48 8.36
CA LEU A 71 -19.62 1.54 8.24
C LEU A 71 -19.01 0.20 7.82
N LEU A 72 -19.70 -0.92 8.10
CA LEU A 72 -19.21 -2.26 7.79
C LEU A 72 -19.88 -2.89 6.55
N GLU A 73 -20.91 -2.24 6.01
CA GLU A 73 -21.78 -2.80 4.97
C GLU A 73 -21.04 -3.01 3.64
N GLU A 74 -20.17 -2.06 3.26
CA GLU A 74 -19.30 -2.15 2.07
C GLU A 74 -18.39 -3.40 2.13
N TYR A 75 -17.83 -3.69 3.31
CA TYR A 75 -16.94 -4.85 3.46
C TYR A 75 -17.66 -6.18 3.31
N ILE A 76 -18.94 -6.27 3.65
CA ILE A 76 -19.74 -7.50 3.49
C ILE A 76 -19.82 -7.88 2.02
N GLN A 77 -20.05 -6.88 1.17
CA GLN A 77 -20.21 -7.04 -0.28
C GLN A 77 -18.91 -7.43 -0.99
N MET A 78 -17.74 -7.14 -0.39
CA MET A 78 -16.44 -7.55 -0.94
C MET A 78 -16.31 -9.09 -0.95
N ASP A 79 -16.25 -9.72 -2.12
CA ASP A 79 -15.89 -11.13 -2.18
C ASP A 79 -14.41 -11.31 -1.83
N ILE A 80 -14.14 -11.96 -0.69
CA ILE A 80 -12.79 -12.26 -0.21
C ILE A 80 -12.46 -13.75 -0.38
N SER A 81 -13.39 -14.58 -0.87
CA SER A 81 -13.19 -16.04 -0.97
C SER A 81 -12.08 -16.40 -1.97
N SER A 82 -11.93 -15.59 -3.01
CA SER A 82 -10.86 -15.66 -4.02
C SER A 82 -9.70 -14.70 -3.74
N GLY A 83 -9.74 -13.94 -2.64
CA GLY A 83 -8.84 -12.83 -2.34
C GLY A 83 -9.41 -11.48 -2.77
N ILE A 84 -8.80 -10.39 -2.32
CA ILE A 84 -9.17 -9.03 -2.73
C ILE A 84 -8.58 -8.75 -4.11
N GLU A 85 -9.39 -8.27 -5.05
CA GLU A 85 -9.06 -8.08 -6.47
C GLU A 85 -7.75 -7.32 -6.65
N GLU A 86 -7.62 -6.15 -6.02
CA GLU A 86 -6.44 -5.29 -6.10
C GLU A 86 -5.16 -5.99 -5.62
N LEU A 87 -5.25 -6.80 -4.57
CA LEU A 87 -4.10 -7.52 -4.00
C LEU A 87 -3.70 -8.71 -4.87
N ASN A 88 -4.69 -9.35 -5.51
CA ASN A 88 -4.47 -10.43 -6.45
C ASN A 88 -3.81 -9.92 -7.73
N GLU A 89 -4.28 -8.80 -8.26
CA GLU A 89 -3.67 -8.12 -9.40
C GLU A 89 -2.24 -7.69 -9.08
N LEU A 90 -1.99 -7.04 -7.95
CA LEU A 90 -0.64 -6.67 -7.52
C LEU A 90 0.29 -7.89 -7.42
N SER A 91 -0.20 -8.99 -6.85
CA SER A 91 0.58 -10.23 -6.77
C SER A 91 0.82 -10.87 -8.15
N LYS A 92 -0.11 -10.72 -9.10
CA LYS A 92 0.01 -11.25 -10.46
C LYS A 92 1.02 -10.45 -11.27
N GLU A 93 0.93 -9.12 -11.24
CA GLU A 93 1.88 -8.23 -11.91
C GLU A 93 3.29 -8.42 -11.36
N TRP A 94 3.44 -8.50 -10.03
CA TRP A 94 4.73 -8.81 -9.42
C TRP A 94 5.29 -10.16 -9.89
N LYS A 95 4.48 -11.23 -9.94
CA LYS A 95 4.94 -12.54 -10.44
C LYS A 95 5.34 -12.50 -11.91
N ARG A 96 4.58 -11.79 -12.75
CA ARG A 96 4.88 -11.59 -14.17
C ARG A 96 6.21 -10.86 -14.32
N ALA A 97 6.43 -9.80 -13.56
CA ALA A 97 7.68 -9.04 -13.56
C ALA A 97 8.88 -9.89 -13.11
N ILE A 98 8.74 -10.70 -12.06
CA ILE A 98 9.80 -11.62 -11.61
C ILE A 98 10.11 -12.68 -12.69
N ALA A 99 9.12 -13.16 -13.43
CA ALA A 99 9.34 -14.11 -14.52
C ALA A 99 10.09 -13.51 -15.71
N LEU A 100 9.96 -12.20 -15.92
CA LEU A 100 10.66 -11.43 -16.96
C LEU A 100 11.98 -10.83 -16.47
N ASN A 101 12.35 -11.10 -15.22
CA ASN A 101 13.55 -10.51 -14.63
C ASN A 101 14.79 -11.09 -15.29
N VAL A 102 15.54 -10.21 -15.93
CA VAL A 102 16.86 -10.51 -16.48
C VAL A 102 17.81 -10.85 -15.33
N SER A 103 18.63 -11.89 -15.49
CA SER A 103 19.58 -12.27 -14.44
C SER A 103 20.62 -11.18 -14.22
N GLU A 104 21.25 -11.17 -13.04
CA GLU A 104 22.33 -10.23 -12.74
C GLU A 104 23.50 -10.36 -13.73
N GLU A 105 23.79 -11.58 -14.18
CA GLU A 105 24.82 -11.83 -15.19
C GLU A 105 24.45 -11.22 -16.54
N GLU A 106 23.21 -11.40 -17.00
CA GLU A 106 22.71 -10.84 -18.26
C GLU A 106 22.61 -9.31 -18.22
N ARG A 107 22.15 -8.73 -17.10
CA ARG A 107 22.19 -7.27 -16.90
C ARG A 107 23.61 -6.75 -16.98
N ARG A 108 24.57 -7.41 -16.33
CA ARG A 108 25.99 -7.03 -16.42
C ARG A 108 26.54 -7.17 -17.83
N LYS A 109 26.11 -8.17 -18.62
CA LYS A 109 26.49 -8.28 -20.04
C LYS A 109 25.98 -7.08 -20.84
N VAL A 110 24.72 -6.70 -20.66
CA VAL A 110 24.15 -5.51 -21.33
C VAL A 110 24.88 -4.24 -20.89
N LEU A 111 25.10 -4.06 -19.58
CA LEU A 111 25.79 -2.90 -19.02
C LEU A 111 27.26 -2.86 -19.45
N ASP A 112 27.98 -3.98 -19.50
CA ASP A 112 29.36 -4.06 -19.99
C ASP A 112 29.43 -3.74 -21.49
N VAL A 113 28.45 -4.18 -22.29
CA VAL A 113 28.35 -3.75 -23.69
C VAL A 113 28.12 -2.25 -23.77
N PHE A 114 27.15 -1.70 -23.04
CA PHE A 114 26.93 -0.26 -22.98
C PHE A 114 28.17 0.48 -22.45
N ASP A 115 28.90 -0.07 -21.49
CA ASP A 115 30.13 0.48 -20.93
C ASP A 115 31.28 0.40 -21.91
N ARG A 116 31.46 -0.65 -22.70
CA ARG A 116 32.47 -0.67 -23.77
C ARG A 116 32.14 0.38 -24.84
N VAL A 117 30.85 0.57 -25.08
CA VAL A 117 30.25 1.60 -25.93
C VAL A 117 30.29 2.99 -25.25
N ASP A 118 30.58 3.13 -23.94
CA ASP A 118 30.59 4.40 -23.16
C ASP A 118 31.98 4.81 -22.60
N THR A 119 32.80 3.89 -22.07
CA THR A 119 34.11 4.06 -21.39
C THR A 119 35.37 4.14 -22.26
N SER A 120 35.31 3.92 -23.57
CA SER A 120 36.44 4.24 -24.45
C SER A 120 36.57 5.77 -24.60
N GLN A 121 37.33 6.39 -23.70
CA GLN A 121 37.42 7.86 -23.56
C GLN A 121 37.95 8.62 -24.80
N ASP A 122 38.50 7.94 -25.81
CA ASP A 122 38.82 8.53 -27.13
C ASP A 122 37.90 8.05 -28.27
N LYS A 123 37.12 6.97 -28.05
CA LYS A 123 36.21 6.37 -29.04
C LYS A 123 34.72 6.66 -28.74
N ASN A 124 34.33 7.20 -27.59
CA ASN A 124 32.90 7.39 -27.25
C ASN A 124 32.40 8.83 -27.26
N LYS A 125 33.31 9.81 -27.17
CA LYS A 125 33.12 11.09 -27.89
C LYS A 125 32.93 10.83 -29.39
N TRP A 126 33.42 9.68 -29.89
CA TRP A 126 33.33 9.27 -31.27
C TRP A 126 32.00 8.60 -31.68
N MET A 127 31.29 7.86 -30.83
CA MET A 127 29.95 7.35 -31.19
C MET A 127 28.80 8.36 -31.00
N VAL A 128 28.85 9.20 -29.97
CA VAL A 128 27.70 10.09 -29.65
C VAL A 128 27.83 11.48 -30.28
N GLU A 129 29.04 12.06 -30.38
CA GLU A 129 29.25 13.35 -31.06
C GLU A 129 29.76 13.21 -32.50
N LYS A 130 30.56 12.17 -32.79
CA LYS A 130 31.17 12.02 -34.12
C LYS A 130 30.48 11.03 -35.04
N LEU A 131 29.68 10.06 -34.58
CA LEU A 131 29.12 9.06 -35.49
C LEU A 131 28.25 9.69 -36.59
N PRO A 132 27.41 10.71 -36.34
CA PRO A 132 26.72 11.43 -37.42
C PRO A 132 27.70 12.23 -38.32
N GLY A 133 28.76 12.77 -37.73
CA GLY A 133 29.83 13.50 -38.41
C GLY A 133 30.69 12.62 -39.29
N TRP A 134 31.04 11.41 -38.85
CA TRP A 134 31.78 10.35 -39.55
C TRP A 134 30.88 9.58 -40.52
N LEU A 135 29.60 9.37 -40.20
CA LEU A 135 28.64 8.89 -41.19
C LEU A 135 28.61 9.84 -42.39
N LYS A 136 28.79 11.15 -42.16
CA LYS A 136 28.89 12.12 -43.24
C LYS A 136 30.32 12.26 -43.81
N GLU A 137 31.33 12.29 -42.96
CA GLU A 137 32.74 12.53 -43.33
C GLU A 137 33.45 11.30 -43.88
N ASP A 138 33.06 10.09 -43.49
CA ASP A 138 33.58 8.85 -44.02
C ASP A 138 32.61 8.29 -45.06
N MET A 139 31.28 8.25 -44.84
CA MET A 139 30.38 7.71 -45.88
C MET A 139 30.20 8.62 -47.10
N ASP A 140 30.13 9.97 -46.96
CA ASP A 140 30.00 10.83 -48.15
C ASP A 140 31.23 10.69 -49.06
N PRO A 141 32.48 10.67 -48.56
CA PRO A 141 33.62 10.38 -49.40
C PRO A 141 33.61 8.97 -49.96
N ILE A 142 33.07 7.97 -49.25
CA ILE A 142 32.95 6.61 -49.79
C ILE A 142 31.97 6.59 -50.97
N GLU A 143 30.76 7.14 -50.81
CA GLU A 143 29.74 7.18 -51.87
C GLU A 143 30.21 8.02 -53.07
N LYS A 144 30.89 9.14 -52.81
CA LYS A 144 31.55 9.94 -53.85
C LYS A 144 32.72 9.20 -54.51
N ARG A 145 33.43 8.33 -53.79
CA ARG A 145 34.53 7.51 -54.33
C ARG A 145 34.01 6.38 -55.20
N ALA A 146 32.93 5.70 -54.80
CA ALA A 146 32.22 4.72 -55.63
C ALA A 146 31.77 5.36 -56.96
N LYS A 147 31.15 6.55 -56.88
CA LYS A 147 30.81 7.35 -58.06
C LYS A 147 32.03 7.78 -58.90
N LYS A 148 33.17 8.07 -58.27
CA LYS A 148 34.40 8.42 -58.98
C LYS A 148 35.01 7.22 -59.72
N ILE A 149 34.85 6.00 -59.21
CA ILE A 149 35.23 4.78 -59.92
C ILE A 149 34.38 4.62 -61.19
N ASP A 150 33.08 4.91 -61.10
CA ASP A 150 32.15 4.93 -62.25
C ASP A 150 32.51 5.98 -63.32
N GLU A 151 32.87 7.19 -62.88
CA GLU A 151 33.33 8.27 -63.77
C GLU A 151 34.66 7.93 -64.45
N LEU A 152 35.66 7.42 -63.68
CA LEU A 152 36.96 6.98 -64.21
C LEU A 152 36.81 5.83 -65.21
N PHE A 153 35.86 4.93 -64.97
CA PHE A 153 35.55 3.81 -65.84
C PHE A 153 34.95 4.30 -67.16
N THR A 154 34.00 5.22 -67.09
CA THR A 154 33.36 5.83 -68.27
C THR A 154 34.39 6.55 -69.14
N ASP A 155 35.26 7.37 -68.55
CA ASP A 155 36.29 8.14 -69.28
C ASP A 155 37.35 7.26 -69.96
N PHE A 156 37.67 6.10 -69.40
CA PHE A 156 38.68 5.17 -69.94
C PHE A 156 38.25 4.54 -71.28
N PHE A 157 36.96 4.37 -71.54
CA PHE A 157 36.44 3.67 -72.73
C PHE A 157 36.35 4.53 -74.01
N TYR A 158 36.37 5.86 -73.93
CA TYR A 158 36.08 6.76 -75.07
C TYR A 158 37.32 7.28 -75.84
N LEU A 159 38.47 6.60 -75.78
CA LEU A 159 39.77 7.22 -76.15
C LEU A 159 40.30 6.82 -77.54
N THR A 160 40.28 7.78 -78.49
CA THR A 160 40.88 7.63 -79.83
C THR A 160 41.87 8.74 -80.27
N ASP A 161 42.33 9.66 -79.40
CA ASP A 161 43.20 10.80 -79.80
C ASP A 161 44.39 11.12 -78.83
N TYR A 162 45.55 11.54 -79.37
CA TYR A 162 46.83 11.75 -78.66
C TYR A 162 46.85 12.94 -77.65
N PRO A 163 46.28 14.13 -77.95
CA PRO A 163 46.15 15.20 -76.98
C PRO A 163 45.22 14.83 -75.83
N ALA A 164 44.17 14.05 -76.10
CA ALA A 164 43.30 13.49 -75.06
C ALA A 164 44.06 12.49 -74.18
N TRP A 165 44.88 11.63 -74.78
CA TRP A 165 45.82 10.74 -74.10
C TRP A 165 46.79 11.45 -73.15
N LYS A 166 47.39 12.55 -73.62
CA LYS A 166 48.34 13.35 -72.83
C LYS A 166 47.70 13.98 -71.59
N GLU A 167 46.47 14.49 -71.72
CA GLU A 167 45.77 15.16 -70.63
C GLU A 167 45.26 14.15 -69.58
N ILE A 168 44.82 12.97 -70.01
CA ILE A 168 44.34 11.89 -69.14
C ILE A 168 45.49 11.20 -68.40
N MET A 169 46.63 10.94 -69.08
CA MET A 169 47.85 10.44 -68.42
C MET A 169 48.43 11.43 -67.40
N ARG A 170 48.13 12.73 -67.55
CA ARG A 170 48.53 13.78 -66.61
C ARG A 170 47.62 13.85 -65.39
N ASN A 171 46.34 13.53 -65.54
CA ASN A 171 45.31 13.85 -64.54
C ASN A 171 44.59 12.64 -63.92
N TYR A 172 44.39 11.51 -64.62
CA TYR A 172 43.29 10.60 -64.29
C TYR A 172 43.68 9.15 -63.93
N LEU A 173 44.65 8.52 -64.59
CA LEU A 173 44.62 7.05 -64.67
C LEU A 173 44.63 6.31 -63.33
N PHE A 174 45.44 6.70 -62.33
CA PHE A 174 45.27 6.27 -60.92
C PHE A 174 46.02 7.23 -59.98
N LYS A 175 45.63 8.51 -59.93
CA LYS A 175 46.18 9.43 -58.92
C LYS A 175 45.68 9.07 -57.50
N HIS A 176 44.57 8.33 -57.46
CA HIS A 176 43.93 7.71 -56.31
C HIS A 176 43.91 6.21 -56.58
N ASP A 177 44.45 5.40 -55.68
CA ASP A 177 44.42 3.95 -55.79
C ASP A 177 43.05 3.46 -55.28
N PRO A 178 42.15 2.97 -56.15
CA PRO A 178 40.82 2.54 -55.75
C PRO A 178 40.87 1.41 -54.72
N LEU A 179 41.89 0.55 -54.78
CA LEU A 179 42.08 -0.58 -53.86
C LEU A 179 42.64 -0.14 -52.51
N PHE A 180 43.46 0.91 -52.49
CA PHE A 180 43.85 1.55 -51.22
C PHE A 180 42.66 2.20 -50.54
N GLU A 181 41.78 2.84 -51.31
CA GLU A 181 40.58 3.51 -50.79
C GLU A 181 39.54 2.49 -50.28
N MET A 182 39.35 1.37 -50.97
CA MET A 182 38.49 0.26 -50.52
C MET A 182 38.94 -0.43 -49.23
N LYS A 183 40.26 -0.51 -48.98
CA LYS A 183 40.78 -1.02 -47.71
C LYS A 183 40.37 -0.15 -46.51
N ASN A 184 40.09 1.13 -46.72
CA ASN A 184 39.53 1.98 -45.67
C ASN A 184 38.02 1.74 -45.51
N ASP A 185 37.31 1.49 -46.60
CA ASP A 185 35.86 1.23 -46.60
C ASP A 185 35.53 -0.09 -45.88
N SER A 186 36.45 -1.07 -45.96
CA SER A 186 36.42 -2.32 -45.18
C SER A 186 36.34 -2.10 -43.67
N LYS A 187 36.95 -1.04 -43.14
CA LYS A 187 36.88 -0.76 -41.70
C LYS A 187 35.48 -0.30 -41.26
N VAL A 188 34.76 0.45 -42.11
CA VAL A 188 33.40 0.92 -41.80
C VAL A 188 32.42 -0.25 -41.84
N VAL A 189 32.58 -1.13 -42.82
CA VAL A 189 31.85 -2.39 -42.93
C VAL A 189 32.11 -3.30 -41.72
N GLU A 190 33.38 -3.46 -41.32
CA GLU A 190 33.77 -4.23 -40.13
C GLU A 190 33.18 -3.63 -38.84
N MET A 191 33.11 -2.30 -38.73
CA MET A 191 32.46 -1.62 -37.59
C MET A 191 30.96 -1.90 -37.53
N ALA A 192 30.25 -1.81 -38.65
CA ALA A 192 28.82 -2.09 -38.73
C ALA A 192 28.51 -3.56 -38.38
N GLU A 193 29.31 -4.50 -38.89
CA GLU A 193 29.19 -5.92 -38.60
C GLU A 193 29.48 -6.24 -37.12
N ASN A 194 30.55 -5.68 -36.56
CA ASN A 194 30.87 -5.84 -35.13
C ASN A 194 29.76 -5.29 -34.23
N ALA A 195 29.20 -4.12 -34.54
CA ALA A 195 28.07 -3.57 -33.79
C ALA A 195 26.86 -4.52 -33.84
N THR A 196 26.49 -4.97 -35.04
CA THR A 196 25.36 -5.89 -35.23
C THR A 196 25.57 -7.21 -34.51
N LYS A 197 26.79 -7.75 -34.50
CA LYS A 197 27.12 -8.97 -33.76
C LYS A 197 27.00 -8.79 -32.25
N ILE A 198 27.57 -7.72 -31.70
CA ILE A 198 27.53 -7.42 -30.26
C ILE A 198 26.07 -7.26 -29.79
N PHE A 199 25.26 -6.48 -30.51
CA PHE A 199 23.86 -6.27 -30.14
C PHE A 199 22.96 -7.47 -30.51
N GLY A 200 23.30 -8.23 -31.54
CA GLY A 200 22.63 -9.46 -31.95
C GLY A 200 22.68 -10.54 -30.87
N GLU A 201 23.83 -10.70 -30.20
CA GLU A 201 23.99 -11.61 -29.05
C GLU A 201 23.10 -11.21 -27.87
N LEU A 202 22.80 -9.91 -27.71
CA LEU A 202 21.95 -9.38 -26.64
C LEU A 202 20.45 -9.33 -27.01
N LYS A 203 20.07 -9.66 -28.25
CA LYS A 203 18.68 -9.60 -28.73
C LYS A 203 17.67 -10.31 -27.81
N PRO A 204 17.93 -11.53 -27.29
CA PRO A 204 17.00 -12.19 -26.37
C PRO A 204 16.81 -11.40 -25.07
N ILE A 205 17.88 -10.77 -24.57
CA ILE A 205 17.85 -9.97 -23.34
C ILE A 205 17.09 -8.67 -23.57
N PHE A 206 17.25 -8.02 -24.73
CA PHE A 206 16.47 -6.83 -25.08
C PHE A 206 14.98 -7.12 -25.18
N ALA A 207 14.57 -8.28 -25.68
CA ALA A 207 13.16 -8.68 -25.69
C ALA A 207 12.59 -8.79 -24.27
N LEU A 208 13.33 -9.40 -23.34
CA LEU A 208 12.93 -9.49 -21.93
C LEU A 208 12.86 -8.11 -21.26
N LEU A 209 13.85 -7.24 -21.52
CA LEU A 209 13.84 -5.86 -21.02
C LEU A 209 12.68 -5.05 -21.59
N GLU A 210 12.38 -5.18 -22.88
CA GLU A 210 11.24 -4.53 -23.52
C GLU A 210 9.92 -4.94 -22.85
N GLU A 211 9.68 -6.24 -22.68
CA GLU A 211 8.47 -6.75 -22.04
C GLU A 211 8.39 -6.35 -20.56
N GLY A 212 9.53 -6.40 -19.85
CA GLY A 212 9.64 -5.92 -18.48
C GLY A 212 9.31 -4.43 -18.35
N MET A 213 9.75 -3.60 -19.29
CA MET A 213 9.43 -2.18 -19.35
C MET A 213 7.95 -1.92 -19.60
N LYS A 214 7.32 -2.69 -20.51
CA LYS A 214 5.87 -2.57 -20.75
C LYS A 214 5.06 -2.80 -19.48
N ASN A 215 5.42 -3.80 -18.68
CA ASN A 215 4.74 -4.03 -17.41
C ASN A 215 4.95 -2.88 -16.41
N ILE A 216 6.12 -2.21 -16.43
CA ILE A 216 6.38 -1.03 -15.60
C ILE A 216 5.54 0.16 -16.09
N GLU A 217 5.43 0.35 -17.40
CA GLU A 217 4.54 1.36 -18.01
C GLU A 217 3.08 1.10 -17.61
N GLU A 218 2.60 -0.14 -17.69
CA GLU A 218 1.25 -0.54 -17.26
C GLU A 218 1.03 -0.28 -15.76
N LEU A 219 2.02 -0.54 -14.90
CA LEU A 219 1.95 -0.23 -13.47
C LEU A 219 1.89 1.28 -13.21
N ARG A 220 2.70 2.07 -13.93
CA ARG A 220 2.80 3.54 -13.80
C ARG A 220 1.53 4.24 -14.27
N ASP A 221 1.03 3.85 -15.44
CA ASP A 221 -0.10 4.49 -16.12
C ASP A 221 -1.45 3.94 -15.64
N GLY A 222 -1.43 2.75 -15.02
CA GLY A 222 -2.57 2.17 -14.32
C GLY A 222 -2.83 2.81 -12.94
N ASN A 223 -3.94 2.43 -12.33
CA ASN A 223 -4.34 2.88 -10.99
C ASN A 223 -4.15 1.79 -9.91
N LEU A 224 -3.43 0.71 -10.21
CA LEU A 224 -3.31 -0.43 -9.31
C LEU A 224 -2.69 -0.06 -7.96
N ILE A 225 -1.59 0.70 -7.97
CA ILE A 225 -0.93 1.19 -6.74
C ILE A 225 -1.90 2.05 -5.92
N ASP A 226 -2.60 2.97 -6.58
CA ASP A 226 -3.55 3.87 -5.92
C ASP A 226 -4.73 3.11 -5.33
N ARG A 227 -5.28 2.11 -6.01
CA ARG A 227 -6.35 1.26 -5.47
C ARG A 227 -5.89 0.50 -4.22
N VAL A 228 -4.66 -0.03 -4.21
CA VAL A 228 -4.08 -0.71 -3.05
C VAL A 228 -3.88 0.27 -1.88
N LYS A 229 -3.40 1.50 -2.15
CA LYS A 229 -3.28 2.55 -1.13
C LYS A 229 -4.65 2.95 -0.57
N GLN A 230 -5.65 3.16 -1.43
CA GLN A 230 -7.01 3.51 -1.02
C GLN A 230 -7.64 2.43 -0.14
N LEU A 231 -7.46 1.15 -0.48
CA LEU A 231 -7.89 0.04 0.37
C LEU A 231 -7.25 0.12 1.76
N ALA A 232 -5.94 0.32 1.83
CA ALA A 232 -5.23 0.42 3.11
C ALA A 232 -5.73 1.58 3.97
N HIS A 233 -5.93 2.77 3.38
CA HIS A 233 -6.48 3.94 4.06
C HIS A 233 -7.90 3.71 4.56
N LYS A 234 -8.79 3.16 3.72
CA LYS A 234 -10.16 2.81 4.12
C LYS A 234 -10.19 1.88 5.34
N LEU A 235 -9.33 0.85 5.34
CA LEU A 235 -9.26 -0.09 6.47
C LEU A 235 -8.75 0.59 7.74
N GLU A 236 -7.80 1.52 7.60
CA GLU A 236 -7.29 2.32 8.70
C GLU A 236 -8.37 3.23 9.31
N ASP A 237 -9.11 3.95 8.47
CA ASP A 237 -10.22 4.81 8.91
C ASP A 237 -11.29 4.00 9.67
N THR A 238 -11.63 2.82 9.14
CA THR A 238 -12.56 1.90 9.79
C THR A 238 -12.06 1.44 11.15
N VAL A 239 -10.77 1.10 11.29
CA VAL A 239 -10.18 0.77 12.60
C VAL A 239 -10.18 1.96 13.55
N GLY A 240 -9.91 3.17 13.04
CA GLY A 240 -9.99 4.40 13.83
C GLY A 240 -11.36 4.56 14.50
N ASN A 241 -12.43 4.35 13.73
CA ASN A 241 -13.81 4.43 14.24
C ASN A 241 -14.15 3.31 15.24
N MET A 242 -13.58 2.12 15.09
CA MET A 242 -13.79 1.00 16.02
C MET A 242 -12.92 1.07 17.29
N SER A 243 -11.87 1.88 17.30
CA SER A 243 -10.89 1.92 18.40
C SER A 243 -11.47 2.40 19.74
N HIS A 244 -12.61 3.09 19.69
CA HIS A 244 -13.31 3.61 20.86
C HIS A 244 -14.48 2.73 21.34
N VAL A 245 -14.72 1.59 20.66
CA VAL A 245 -15.78 0.65 21.06
C VAL A 245 -15.41 0.00 22.38
N GLY A 246 -16.16 0.35 23.42
CA GLY A 246 -15.91 -0.08 24.80
C GLY A 246 -17.20 -0.38 25.56
N ILE A 247 -17.06 -0.83 26.79
CA ILE A 247 -18.18 -1.03 27.72
C ILE A 247 -18.19 0.15 28.70
N ARG A 248 -19.37 0.73 28.95
CA ARG A 248 -19.61 1.64 30.07
C ARG A 248 -19.77 0.82 31.35
N GLU A 249 -18.68 0.63 32.08
CA GLU A 249 -18.67 -0.23 33.27
C GLU A 249 -19.74 0.16 34.30
N ASP A 250 -19.99 1.45 34.48
CA ASP A 250 -20.97 1.92 35.47
C ASP A 250 -22.42 1.69 35.02
N GLU A 251 -22.72 1.82 33.72
CA GLU A 251 -24.03 1.45 33.18
C GLU A 251 -24.19 -0.07 33.13
N MET A 252 -23.11 -0.83 32.91
CA MET A 252 -23.16 -2.31 32.90
C MET A 252 -23.46 -2.88 34.29
N LYS A 253 -22.89 -2.30 35.36
CA LYS A 253 -23.15 -2.69 36.76
C LYS A 253 -24.62 -2.60 37.16
N GLU A 254 -25.38 -1.68 36.55
CA GLU A 254 -26.83 -1.56 36.77
C GLU A 254 -27.56 -2.88 36.43
N TYR A 255 -27.04 -3.64 35.47
CA TYR A 255 -27.67 -4.85 34.94
C TYR A 255 -26.97 -6.15 35.38
N ASP A 256 -25.81 -6.10 36.04
CA ASP A 256 -25.01 -7.29 36.41
C ASP A 256 -25.77 -8.26 37.34
N ASN A 257 -26.67 -7.74 38.17
CA ASN A 257 -27.49 -8.55 39.09
C ASN A 257 -28.83 -9.00 38.47
N ASN A 258 -29.07 -8.69 37.20
CA ASN A 258 -30.29 -9.05 36.49
C ASN A 258 -30.08 -10.33 35.67
N GLU A 259 -30.63 -11.46 36.14
CA GLU A 259 -30.50 -12.76 35.48
C GLU A 259 -31.02 -12.72 34.03
N SER A 260 -32.02 -11.89 33.76
CA SER A 260 -32.63 -11.75 32.43
C SER A 260 -31.82 -10.89 31.45
N ALA A 261 -30.89 -10.08 31.94
CA ALA A 261 -29.93 -9.34 31.10
C ALA A 261 -28.62 -10.10 30.87
N SER A 262 -28.34 -11.13 31.67
CA SER A 262 -27.04 -11.82 31.72
C SER A 262 -26.55 -12.31 30.35
N GLU A 263 -27.43 -12.91 29.54
CA GLU A 263 -27.07 -13.38 28.19
C GLU A 263 -26.66 -12.22 27.26
N PHE A 264 -27.46 -11.14 27.25
CA PHE A 264 -27.17 -9.94 26.47
C PHE A 264 -25.84 -9.30 26.90
N LEU A 265 -25.61 -9.17 28.20
CA LEU A 265 -24.37 -8.63 28.78
C LEU A 265 -23.15 -9.47 28.41
N GLN A 266 -23.28 -10.80 28.48
CA GLN A 266 -22.22 -11.73 28.05
C GLN A 266 -21.91 -11.57 26.55
N ASN A 267 -22.93 -11.45 25.71
CA ASN A 267 -22.75 -11.28 24.26
C ASN A 267 -22.14 -9.91 23.93
N THR A 268 -22.54 -8.86 24.62
CA THR A 268 -21.96 -7.51 24.50
C THR A 268 -20.49 -7.50 24.92
N SER A 269 -20.16 -8.21 26.00
CA SER A 269 -18.76 -8.38 26.45
C SER A 269 -17.92 -9.19 25.45
N LYS A 270 -18.47 -10.25 24.86
CA LYS A 270 -17.81 -11.02 23.79
C LYS A 270 -17.58 -10.16 22.54
N PHE A 271 -18.56 -9.37 22.13
CA PHE A 271 -18.47 -8.44 21.02
C PHE A 271 -17.34 -7.43 21.22
N THR A 272 -17.33 -6.73 22.36
CA THR A 272 -16.32 -5.71 22.65
C THR A 272 -14.91 -6.30 22.70
N ARG A 273 -14.75 -7.48 23.31
CA ARG A 273 -13.48 -8.22 23.29
C ARG A 273 -13.04 -8.60 21.88
N PHE A 274 -13.98 -8.97 21.01
CA PHE A 274 -13.70 -9.31 19.62
C PHE A 274 -13.30 -8.07 18.81
N VAL A 275 -14.01 -6.95 18.93
CA VAL A 275 -13.64 -5.68 18.28
C VAL A 275 -12.22 -5.25 18.68
N ASN A 276 -11.92 -5.24 19.98
CA ASN A 276 -10.58 -4.92 20.49
C ASN A 276 -9.50 -5.85 19.94
N ARG A 277 -9.81 -7.14 19.79
CA ARG A 277 -8.90 -8.10 19.16
C ARG A 277 -8.65 -7.75 17.68
N VAL A 278 -9.69 -7.43 16.92
CA VAL A 278 -9.59 -7.04 15.51
C VAL A 278 -8.76 -5.76 15.36
N VAL A 279 -9.05 -4.73 16.16
CA VAL A 279 -8.27 -3.48 16.20
C VAL A 279 -6.80 -3.74 16.52
N ARG A 280 -6.51 -4.56 17.54
CA ARG A 280 -5.12 -4.93 17.87
C ARG A 280 -4.43 -5.71 16.75
N GLN A 281 -5.14 -6.66 16.14
CA GLN A 281 -4.61 -7.44 15.01
C GLN A 281 -4.31 -6.53 13.82
N PHE A 282 -5.19 -5.59 13.48
CA PHE A 282 -4.95 -4.60 12.44
C PHE A 282 -3.66 -3.83 12.68
N HIS A 283 -3.45 -3.28 13.88
CA HIS A 283 -2.22 -2.54 14.20
C HIS A 283 -0.94 -3.40 14.10
N LEU A 284 -1.02 -4.69 14.46
CA LEU A 284 0.10 -5.62 14.31
C LEU A 284 0.38 -5.92 12.83
N MET A 285 -0.66 -6.08 12.02
CA MET A 285 -0.57 -6.32 10.58
C MET A 285 -0.09 -5.08 9.82
N LYS A 286 -0.53 -3.89 10.25
CA LYS A 286 -0.13 -2.59 9.71
C LYS A 286 1.38 -2.42 9.64
N LYS A 287 2.08 -2.78 10.71
CA LYS A 287 3.54 -2.75 10.76
C LYS A 287 4.23 -3.59 9.66
N ARG A 288 3.55 -4.59 9.11
CA ARG A 288 4.10 -5.48 8.07
C ARG A 288 3.90 -4.93 6.66
N TRP A 289 2.83 -4.17 6.41
CA TRP A 289 2.54 -3.64 5.08
C TRP A 289 2.90 -2.16 4.91
N ILE A 290 3.14 -1.41 5.99
CA ILE A 290 3.68 -0.03 5.94
C ILE A 290 4.90 0.07 5.00
N PRO A 291 5.93 -0.79 5.10
CA PRO A 291 7.11 -0.66 4.24
C PRO A 291 6.80 -0.72 2.73
N ILE A 292 5.72 -1.41 2.35
CA ILE A 292 5.29 -1.50 0.94
C ILE A 292 4.59 -0.19 0.52
N MET A 293 3.79 0.41 1.40
CA MET A 293 3.16 1.69 1.11
C MET A 293 4.20 2.81 1.03
N ASP A 294 5.16 2.82 1.96
CA ASP A 294 6.28 3.76 1.95
C ASP A 294 7.10 3.62 0.67
N TYR A 295 7.33 2.37 0.23
CA TYR A 295 7.98 2.08 -1.04
C TYR A 295 7.18 2.64 -2.23
N PHE A 296 5.86 2.44 -2.27
CA PHE A 296 5.00 3.00 -3.32
C PHE A 296 4.89 4.53 -3.27
N ASP A 297 5.10 5.18 -2.13
CA ASP A 297 5.13 6.64 -2.04
C ASP A 297 6.46 7.22 -2.54
N GLN A 298 7.54 6.45 -2.43
CA GLN A 298 8.89 6.84 -2.87
C GLN A 298 9.19 6.43 -4.31
N LEU A 299 8.38 5.52 -4.88
CA LEU A 299 8.59 4.97 -6.21
C LEU A 299 8.46 6.06 -7.28
N GLN A 300 9.57 6.34 -7.98
CA GLN A 300 9.61 7.28 -9.09
C GLN A 300 9.89 6.52 -10.38
N ILE A 301 8.87 6.42 -11.24
CA ILE A 301 8.99 5.82 -12.57
C ILE A 301 9.13 6.97 -13.59
N PRO A 302 10.19 6.98 -14.43
CA PRO A 302 10.36 8.00 -15.45
C PRO A 302 9.13 8.08 -16.39
N PRO A 303 8.76 9.28 -16.87
CA PRO A 303 7.67 9.44 -17.83
C PRO A 303 8.08 9.00 -19.25
N GLY A 304 7.10 8.81 -20.13
CA GLY A 304 7.32 8.46 -21.55
C GLY A 304 7.41 6.94 -21.80
N SER A 305 7.82 6.56 -23.02
CA SER A 305 7.98 5.13 -23.34
C SER A 305 9.36 4.64 -22.89
N LEU A 306 9.34 3.74 -21.90
CA LEU A 306 10.48 3.00 -21.38
C LEU A 306 10.83 1.81 -22.29
N SER A 307 9.83 1.21 -22.94
CA SER A 307 10.00 0.02 -23.77
C SER A 307 10.55 0.34 -25.18
N GLU A 308 10.30 1.54 -25.70
CA GLU A 308 10.70 1.97 -27.04
C GLU A 308 12.22 1.88 -27.30
N ALA A 309 13.04 2.15 -26.29
CA ALA A 309 14.49 2.05 -26.41
C ALA A 309 14.94 0.60 -26.69
N PHE A 310 14.38 -0.38 -25.99
CA PHE A 310 14.73 -1.80 -26.19
C PHE A 310 14.11 -2.37 -27.46
N ALA A 311 12.88 -1.96 -27.79
CA ALA A 311 12.23 -2.34 -29.05
C ALA A 311 13.04 -1.87 -30.27
N THR A 312 13.58 -0.66 -30.22
CA THR A 312 14.40 -0.12 -31.30
C THR A 312 15.75 -0.84 -31.35
N LEU A 313 16.40 -1.14 -30.21
CA LEU A 313 17.65 -1.95 -30.19
C LEU A 313 17.43 -3.33 -30.81
N GLN A 314 16.28 -3.95 -30.54
CA GLN A 314 15.91 -5.24 -31.12
C GLN A 314 15.71 -5.16 -32.64
N ARG A 315 15.18 -4.05 -33.16
CA ARG A 315 15.08 -3.81 -34.61
C ARG A 315 16.45 -3.65 -35.23
N CYS A 316 17.34 -2.86 -34.64
CA CYS A 316 18.71 -2.69 -35.15
C CYS A 316 19.50 -4.01 -35.15
N ALA A 317 19.29 -4.85 -34.14
CA ALA A 317 19.91 -6.18 -34.03
C ALA A 317 19.41 -7.20 -35.09
N GLN A 318 18.41 -6.84 -35.92
CA GLN A 318 17.93 -7.68 -37.03
C GLN A 318 18.54 -7.33 -38.38
N LEU A 319 19.34 -6.26 -38.44
CA LEU A 319 19.99 -5.84 -39.68
C LEU A 319 21.07 -6.85 -40.11
N PRO A 320 21.39 -6.92 -41.41
CA PRO A 320 22.26 -7.96 -41.98
C PRO A 320 23.68 -7.93 -41.40
N ILE A 321 24.22 -9.13 -41.13
CA ILE A 321 25.53 -9.33 -40.48
C ILE A 321 26.65 -9.55 -41.50
N GLU A 322 26.38 -10.13 -42.68
CA GLU A 322 27.42 -10.60 -43.61
C GLU A 322 27.97 -9.49 -44.55
N LEU A 323 28.18 -8.28 -44.03
CA LEU A 323 28.64 -7.15 -44.84
C LEU A 323 30.11 -7.32 -45.29
N SER A 324 30.98 -7.90 -44.46
CA SER A 324 32.39 -8.14 -44.85
C SER A 324 32.52 -9.18 -45.95
N GLN A 325 31.68 -10.21 -45.94
CA GLN A 325 31.69 -11.25 -46.98
C GLN A 325 31.22 -10.69 -48.34
N GLU A 326 30.22 -9.80 -48.34
CA GLU A 326 29.82 -9.06 -49.54
C GLU A 326 31.00 -8.22 -50.06
N LEU A 327 31.72 -7.50 -49.18
CA LEU A 327 32.87 -6.67 -49.55
C LEU A 327 34.08 -7.47 -50.08
N ASP A 328 34.40 -8.60 -49.47
CA ASP A 328 35.50 -9.47 -49.89
C ASP A 328 35.24 -10.04 -51.30
N ASN A 329 33.98 -10.38 -51.60
CA ASN A 329 33.58 -10.82 -52.93
C ASN A 329 33.79 -9.71 -53.99
N PHE A 330 33.65 -8.43 -53.64
CA PHE A 330 33.95 -7.32 -54.55
C PHE A 330 35.44 -7.07 -54.70
N THR A 331 36.21 -7.18 -53.61
CA THR A 331 37.67 -7.08 -53.65
C THR A 331 38.25 -8.12 -54.61
N PHE A 332 37.67 -9.32 -54.64
CA PHE A 332 38.00 -10.36 -55.62
C PHE A 332 37.63 -9.97 -57.07
N GLN A 333 36.46 -9.36 -57.29
CA GLN A 333 36.03 -8.89 -58.63
C GLN A 333 36.90 -7.75 -59.20
N LEU A 334 37.64 -7.05 -58.32
CA LEU A 334 38.59 -5.99 -58.69
C LEU A 334 40.03 -6.47 -58.85
N GLN A 335 40.29 -7.77 -58.73
CA GLN A 335 41.62 -8.33 -59.03
C GLN A 335 42.15 -7.91 -60.42
N PRO A 336 41.35 -7.84 -61.50
CA PRO A 336 41.83 -7.35 -62.79
C PRO A 336 42.32 -5.89 -62.75
N VAL A 337 41.82 -5.05 -61.84
CA VAL A 337 42.33 -3.68 -61.65
C VAL A 337 43.75 -3.70 -61.08
N GLU A 338 44.05 -4.61 -60.15
CA GLU A 338 45.39 -4.78 -59.60
C GLU A 338 46.37 -5.32 -60.66
N GLU A 339 45.90 -6.22 -61.53
CA GLU A 339 46.67 -6.71 -62.68
C GLU A 339 46.96 -5.58 -63.69
N ALA A 340 45.97 -4.73 -63.98
CA ALA A 340 46.11 -3.58 -64.87
C ALA A 340 47.12 -2.53 -64.37
N LYS A 341 47.32 -2.39 -63.05
CA LYS A 341 48.34 -1.49 -62.48
C LYS A 341 49.76 -1.84 -62.89
N VAL A 342 50.05 -3.11 -63.16
CA VAL A 342 51.40 -3.53 -63.58
C VAL A 342 51.74 -2.94 -64.94
N SER A 343 50.82 -3.04 -65.90
CA SER A 343 50.96 -2.45 -67.24
C SER A 343 50.92 -0.92 -67.17
N GLU A 344 50.09 -0.36 -66.29
CA GLU A 344 50.02 1.08 -66.06
C GLU A 344 51.33 1.67 -65.51
N SER A 345 51.95 1.01 -64.53
CA SER A 345 53.24 1.42 -63.95
C SER A 345 54.34 1.50 -65.02
N ARG A 346 54.35 0.54 -65.96
CA ARG A 346 55.28 0.53 -67.10
C ARG A 346 55.02 1.70 -68.06
N ILE A 347 53.75 1.99 -68.36
CA ILE A 347 53.37 3.16 -69.16
C ILE A 347 53.81 4.46 -68.46
N ARG A 348 53.63 4.57 -67.13
CA ARG A 348 54.08 5.73 -66.34
C ARG A 348 55.59 5.90 -66.35
N GLU A 349 56.34 4.81 -66.18
CA GLU A 349 57.80 4.83 -66.23
C GLU A 349 58.29 5.34 -67.59
N PHE A 350 57.71 4.82 -68.68
CA PHE A 350 58.01 5.31 -70.03
C PHE A 350 57.62 6.78 -70.22
N TRP A 351 56.48 7.20 -69.69
CA TRP A 351 56.04 8.59 -69.76
C TRP A 351 56.95 9.54 -68.96
N SER A 352 57.44 9.09 -67.80
CA SER A 352 58.43 9.81 -67.00
C SER A 352 59.74 9.99 -67.78
N PHE A 353 60.16 8.94 -68.50
CA PHE A 353 61.28 9.03 -69.44
C PHE A 353 61.01 10.04 -70.57
N LEU A 354 59.82 10.06 -71.18
CA LEU A 354 59.48 11.05 -72.20
C LEU A 354 59.51 12.50 -71.66
N LYS A 355 59.06 12.70 -70.41
CA LYS A 355 59.16 14.01 -69.75
C LYS A 355 60.60 14.42 -69.47
N SER A 356 61.46 13.50 -69.02
CA SER A 356 62.85 13.83 -68.68
C SER A 356 63.65 14.28 -69.90
N ILE A 357 63.27 13.83 -71.10
CA ILE A 357 63.84 14.29 -72.37
C ILE A 357 63.10 15.48 -72.99
N ARG A 358 62.14 16.10 -72.29
CA ARG A 358 61.29 17.21 -72.77
C ARG A 358 60.59 16.89 -74.10
N PHE A 359 60.12 15.64 -74.25
CA PHE A 359 59.44 15.19 -75.47
C PHE A 359 58.23 16.05 -75.84
N ASP A 360 57.60 16.70 -74.86
CA ASP A 360 56.48 17.60 -75.05
C ASP A 360 56.76 18.75 -76.02
N GLU A 361 57.91 19.39 -75.85
CA GLU A 361 58.37 20.50 -76.69
C GLU A 361 58.74 19.97 -78.07
N LEU A 362 59.40 18.81 -78.10
CA LEU A 362 59.75 18.13 -79.33
C LEU A 362 58.53 17.71 -80.14
N TYR A 363 57.46 17.21 -79.52
CA TYR A 363 56.25 16.77 -80.21
C TYR A 363 55.55 17.93 -80.89
N PHE A 364 55.50 19.11 -80.27
CA PHE A 364 54.94 20.30 -80.90
C PHE A 364 55.81 20.80 -82.05
N ASP A 365 57.14 20.81 -81.88
CA ASP A 365 58.07 21.09 -82.98
C ASP A 365 57.90 20.07 -84.11
N PHE A 366 57.71 18.79 -83.79
CA PHE A 366 57.50 17.70 -84.75
C PHE A 366 56.15 17.78 -85.44
N LYS A 367 55.09 18.17 -84.72
CA LYS A 367 53.74 18.35 -85.25
C LYS A 367 53.68 19.57 -86.14
N GLU A 368 54.33 20.67 -85.78
CA GLU A 368 54.53 21.83 -86.66
C GLU A 368 55.33 21.44 -87.90
N VAL A 369 56.42 20.69 -87.75
CA VAL A 369 57.20 20.16 -88.87
C VAL A 369 56.31 19.30 -89.77
N ILE A 370 55.60 18.30 -89.25
CA ILE A 370 54.68 17.44 -90.03
C ILE A 370 53.56 18.23 -90.70
N LYS A 371 52.95 19.20 -90.00
CA LYS A 371 51.86 20.04 -90.53
C LYS A 371 52.35 21.00 -91.62
N ASN A 372 53.59 21.47 -91.52
CA ASN A 372 54.28 22.20 -92.59
C ASN A 372 54.81 21.26 -93.70
N TYR A 373 54.94 19.95 -93.44
CA TYR A 373 55.46 18.91 -94.33
C TYR A 373 54.42 18.08 -95.08
N GLU A 374 53.11 18.20 -94.84
CA GLU A 374 52.08 17.61 -95.73
C GLU A 374 52.26 18.06 -97.21
N ASN A 375 53.09 19.08 -97.43
CA ASN A 375 53.51 19.60 -98.73
C ASN A 375 54.85 19.05 -99.28
N ASN A 376 55.62 18.17 -98.60
CA ASN A 376 56.92 17.68 -99.11
C ASN A 376 57.29 16.24 -98.67
N LYS A 377 57.84 15.44 -99.59
CA LYS A 377 57.79 13.95 -99.60
C LYS A 377 58.87 13.17 -98.82
N ASP A 378 59.66 13.77 -97.92
CA ASP A 378 60.70 13.02 -97.19
C ASP A 378 60.60 13.16 -95.66
N VAL A 379 59.56 12.54 -95.10
CA VAL A 379 59.28 12.47 -93.66
C VAL A 379 60.40 11.73 -92.91
N LYS A 380 61.09 10.78 -93.53
CA LYS A 380 62.10 9.96 -92.84
C LYS A 380 63.35 10.78 -92.52
N GLY A 381 63.77 11.69 -93.41
CA GLY A 381 64.91 12.58 -93.22
C GLY A 381 64.70 13.62 -92.10
N ALA A 382 63.54 14.29 -92.08
CA ALA A 382 63.25 15.34 -91.09
C ALA A 382 63.17 14.79 -89.64
N ILE A 383 62.64 13.58 -89.47
CA ILE A 383 62.59 12.87 -88.19
C ILE A 383 64.00 12.49 -87.72
N LEU A 384 64.86 12.06 -88.64
CA LEU A 384 66.26 11.71 -88.38
C LEU A 384 67.14 12.93 -88.12
N ASP A 385 66.75 14.11 -88.61
CA ASP A 385 67.54 15.34 -88.53
C ASP A 385 67.29 16.17 -87.27
N ASN A 386 66.28 15.83 -86.47
CA ASN A 386 65.99 16.46 -85.18
C ASN A 386 67.16 16.24 -84.19
N HIS A 387 67.60 17.31 -83.53
CA HIS A 387 68.80 17.32 -82.69
C HIS A 387 68.80 16.28 -81.55
N ILE A 388 67.63 15.88 -81.02
CA ILE A 388 67.52 14.83 -80.00
C ILE A 388 67.58 13.42 -80.62
N PHE A 389 67.07 13.23 -81.84
CA PHE A 389 67.19 11.97 -82.58
C PHE A 389 68.61 11.72 -83.11
N LYS A 390 69.43 12.77 -83.22
CA LYS A 390 70.84 12.72 -83.65
C LYS A 390 71.84 12.43 -82.53
N GLN A 391 71.55 12.84 -81.29
CA GLN A 391 72.57 12.85 -80.23
C GLN A 391 72.70 11.54 -79.46
N ASP A 392 71.66 10.70 -79.40
CA ASP A 392 71.73 9.44 -78.66
C ASP A 392 70.89 8.32 -79.32
N PRO A 393 71.54 7.36 -80.01
CA PRO A 393 70.89 6.19 -80.60
C PRO A 393 70.12 5.33 -79.58
N GLU A 394 70.51 5.35 -78.32
CA GLU A 394 69.86 4.63 -77.22
C GLU A 394 68.52 5.30 -76.84
N VAL A 395 68.49 6.64 -76.75
CA VAL A 395 67.25 7.41 -76.50
C VAL A 395 66.26 7.20 -77.64
N ARG A 396 66.72 7.26 -78.89
CA ARG A 396 65.87 6.99 -80.06
C ARG A 396 65.27 5.58 -80.03
N ARG A 397 66.08 4.58 -79.67
CA ARG A 397 65.64 3.19 -79.51
C ARG A 397 64.59 3.09 -78.40
N LYS A 398 64.85 3.68 -77.22
CA LYS A 398 63.90 3.70 -76.10
C LYS A 398 62.57 4.37 -76.45
N ILE A 399 62.58 5.47 -77.20
CA ILE A 399 61.35 6.13 -77.67
C ILE A 399 60.55 5.22 -78.60
N PHE A 400 61.18 4.66 -79.65
CA PHE A 400 60.47 3.83 -80.63
C PHE A 400 59.93 2.53 -80.03
N PHE A 401 60.77 1.81 -79.27
CA PHE A 401 60.34 0.60 -78.58
C PHE A 401 59.33 0.89 -77.47
N GLY A 402 59.51 1.97 -76.72
CA GLY A 402 58.59 2.35 -75.65
C GLY A 402 57.22 2.80 -76.15
N PHE A 403 57.11 3.43 -77.33
CA PHE A 403 55.79 3.72 -77.93
C PHE A 403 55.06 2.45 -78.35
N ASN A 404 55.75 1.51 -79.01
CA ASN A 404 55.14 0.23 -79.37
C ASN A 404 54.75 -0.59 -78.13
N GLN A 405 55.65 -0.68 -77.14
CA GLN A 405 55.37 -1.38 -75.88
C GLN A 405 54.26 -0.70 -75.09
N SER A 406 54.15 0.63 -75.11
CA SER A 406 53.06 1.34 -74.44
C SER A 406 51.71 1.09 -75.12
N ALA A 407 51.69 0.94 -76.44
CA ALA A 407 50.48 0.53 -77.15
C ALA A 407 50.08 -0.92 -76.78
N ASP A 408 51.04 -1.84 -76.70
CA ASP A 408 50.81 -3.22 -76.25
C ASP A 408 50.33 -3.27 -74.79
N TRP A 409 50.96 -2.51 -73.88
CA TRP A 409 50.56 -2.38 -72.49
C TRP A 409 49.17 -1.75 -72.35
N PHE A 410 48.81 -0.81 -73.23
CA PHE A 410 47.47 -0.21 -73.23
C PHE A 410 46.41 -1.22 -73.66
N ILE A 411 46.65 -1.97 -74.73
CA ILE A 411 45.75 -3.04 -75.19
C ILE A 411 45.64 -4.13 -74.10
N GLU A 412 46.74 -4.48 -73.44
CA GLU A 412 46.78 -5.39 -72.30
C GLU A 412 45.92 -4.86 -71.13
N THR A 413 46.12 -3.60 -70.73
CA THR A 413 45.29 -2.93 -69.71
C THR A 413 43.81 -2.94 -70.10
N GLN A 414 43.46 -2.60 -71.34
CA GLN A 414 42.08 -2.61 -71.82
C GLN A 414 41.47 -4.02 -71.78
N THR A 415 42.25 -5.03 -72.20
CA THR A 415 41.82 -6.43 -72.21
C THR A 415 41.61 -6.95 -70.78
N ILE A 416 42.49 -6.59 -69.84
CA ILE A 416 42.37 -6.95 -68.44
C ILE A 416 41.13 -6.27 -67.83
N LEU A 417 40.97 -4.96 -68.03
CA LEU A 417 39.85 -4.21 -67.46
C LEU A 417 38.51 -4.62 -68.07
N SER A 418 38.44 -5.02 -69.35
CA SER A 418 37.20 -5.52 -69.96
C SER A 418 36.64 -6.81 -69.33
N LYS A 419 37.43 -7.49 -68.49
CA LYS A 419 36.99 -8.69 -67.74
C LYS A 419 36.20 -8.33 -66.48
N THR A 420 36.25 -7.07 -66.04
CA THR A 420 35.52 -6.60 -64.86
C THR A 420 34.25 -5.88 -65.31
N ASP A 421 33.12 -6.30 -64.74
CA ASP A 421 31.84 -5.60 -64.86
C ASP A 421 31.77 -4.49 -63.81
N PHE A 422 32.32 -3.32 -64.16
CA PHE A 422 32.46 -2.21 -63.21
C PHE A 422 31.13 -1.61 -62.77
N GLU A 423 30.11 -1.63 -63.63
CA GLU A 423 28.76 -1.19 -63.27
C GLU A 423 28.19 -2.08 -62.17
N LYS A 424 28.30 -3.39 -62.33
CA LYS A 424 27.88 -4.36 -61.31
C LYS A 424 28.69 -4.27 -60.02
N VAL A 425 30.01 -4.09 -60.12
CA VAL A 425 30.88 -3.89 -58.95
C VAL A 425 30.50 -2.62 -58.20
N ASN A 426 30.29 -1.50 -58.92
CA ASN A 426 29.90 -0.22 -58.34
C ASN A 426 28.54 -0.29 -57.64
N GLN A 427 27.54 -0.91 -58.28
CA GLN A 427 26.22 -1.10 -57.68
C GLN A 427 26.32 -1.90 -56.38
N ALA A 428 27.11 -2.97 -56.39
CA ALA A 428 27.19 -3.86 -55.24
C ALA A 428 27.98 -3.25 -54.07
N ILE A 429 29.02 -2.45 -54.35
CA ILE A 429 29.68 -1.60 -53.34
C ILE A 429 28.67 -0.61 -52.75
N THR A 430 27.93 0.10 -53.60
CA THR A 430 26.93 1.08 -53.18
C THR A 430 25.86 0.44 -52.28
N ASP A 431 25.39 -0.76 -52.63
CA ASP A 431 24.40 -1.51 -51.86
C ASP A 431 24.95 -1.92 -50.48
N THR A 432 26.16 -2.51 -50.41
CA THR A 432 26.77 -2.92 -49.14
C THR A 432 27.06 -1.72 -48.23
N LEU A 433 27.46 -0.59 -48.81
CA LEU A 433 27.65 0.66 -48.09
C LEU A 433 26.33 1.22 -47.58
N SER A 434 25.27 1.21 -48.39
CA SER A 434 23.94 1.64 -47.94
C SER A 434 23.45 0.80 -46.76
N LYS A 435 23.68 -0.52 -46.77
CA LYS A 435 23.35 -1.40 -45.64
C LYS A 435 24.18 -1.07 -44.39
N ALA A 436 25.49 -0.86 -44.54
CA ALA A 436 26.35 -0.45 -43.43
C ALA A 436 25.90 0.90 -42.83
N LYS A 437 25.47 1.84 -43.69
CA LYS A 437 24.87 3.12 -43.27
C LYS A 437 23.65 2.90 -42.39
N GLU A 438 22.71 2.09 -42.86
CA GLU A 438 21.45 1.80 -42.17
C GLU A 438 21.70 1.21 -40.78
N VAL A 439 22.65 0.27 -40.67
CA VAL A 439 23.10 -0.31 -39.39
C VAL A 439 23.59 0.76 -38.43
N LEU A 440 24.53 1.59 -38.88
CA LEU A 440 25.15 2.61 -38.04
C LEU A 440 24.16 3.71 -37.65
N GLU A 441 23.31 4.15 -38.57
CA GLU A 441 22.24 5.13 -38.29
C GLU A 441 21.26 4.59 -37.26
N CYS A 442 20.88 3.30 -37.34
CA CYS A 442 19.99 2.67 -36.38
C CYS A 442 20.57 2.75 -34.95
N TYR A 443 21.82 2.33 -34.76
CA TYR A 443 22.48 2.39 -33.44
C TYR A 443 22.80 3.82 -32.97
N SER A 444 22.91 4.78 -33.88
CA SER A 444 23.16 6.20 -33.54
C SER A 444 21.98 6.89 -32.87
N GLN A 445 20.76 6.37 -33.07
CA GLN A 445 19.53 6.96 -32.55
C GLN A 445 19.33 6.75 -31.05
N PHE A 446 20.19 5.97 -30.38
CA PHE A 446 20.05 5.69 -28.95
C PHE A 446 20.91 6.60 -28.08
N ALA A 447 20.25 7.28 -27.15
CA ALA A 447 20.93 7.92 -26.02
C ALA A 447 21.38 6.85 -25.01
N ILE A 448 22.56 6.29 -25.21
CA ILE A 448 23.16 5.24 -24.34
C ILE A 448 23.06 5.57 -22.85
N PRO A 449 23.33 6.81 -22.36
CA PRO A 449 23.20 7.12 -20.93
C PRO A 449 21.79 6.94 -20.39
N ASN A 450 20.77 7.31 -21.17
CA ASN A 450 19.36 7.18 -20.78
C ASN A 450 18.97 5.70 -20.77
N THR A 451 19.31 4.94 -21.82
CA THR A 451 19.00 3.51 -21.93
C THR A 451 19.70 2.66 -20.86
N LYS A 452 20.92 3.04 -20.45
CA LYS A 452 21.67 2.36 -19.38
C LYS A 452 20.96 2.42 -18.04
N SER A 453 20.38 3.57 -17.70
CA SER A 453 19.59 3.72 -16.46
C SER A 453 18.35 2.81 -16.45
N LEU A 454 17.75 2.58 -17.63
CA LEU A 454 16.58 1.70 -17.77
C LEU A 454 16.90 0.23 -17.49
N VAL A 455 18.13 -0.25 -17.72
CA VAL A 455 18.48 -1.67 -17.48
C VAL A 455 18.26 -2.09 -16.01
N ASN A 456 18.45 -1.17 -15.07
CA ASN A 456 18.29 -1.44 -13.63
C ASN A 456 16.87 -1.16 -13.12
N LEU A 457 16.08 -0.40 -13.86
CA LEU A 457 14.75 0.04 -13.43
C LEU A 457 13.80 -1.12 -13.03
N PRO A 458 13.76 -2.29 -13.70
CA PRO A 458 12.88 -3.38 -13.26
C PRO A 458 13.29 -3.94 -11.91
N LEU A 459 14.59 -4.00 -11.61
CA LEU A 459 15.06 -4.40 -10.29
C LEU A 459 14.58 -3.37 -9.25
N GLU A 460 14.69 -2.09 -9.56
CA GLU A 460 14.33 -1.00 -8.64
C GLU A 460 12.81 -0.92 -8.39
N VAL A 461 11.98 -1.09 -9.43
CA VAL A 461 10.49 -0.97 -9.40
C VAL A 461 9.80 -2.20 -8.82
N TRP A 462 10.39 -3.39 -8.93
CA TRP A 462 9.80 -4.63 -8.42
C TRP A 462 10.48 -5.11 -7.13
N ASN A 463 11.27 -4.26 -6.46
CA ASN A 463 11.98 -4.55 -5.22
C ASN A 463 11.08 -4.51 -3.98
N PHE A 464 9.98 -5.24 -4.00
CA PHE A 464 9.10 -5.40 -2.85
C PHE A 464 8.53 -6.81 -2.82
N ASP A 465 8.01 -7.23 -1.67
CA ASP A 465 7.27 -8.48 -1.51
C ASP A 465 5.79 -8.14 -1.32
N PRO A 466 4.86 -8.55 -2.20
CA PRO A 466 3.45 -8.26 -2.03
C PRO A 466 2.78 -9.12 -0.95
N ARG A 467 3.39 -10.20 -0.45
CA ARG A 467 2.74 -11.10 0.52
C ARG A 467 2.21 -10.42 1.79
N PRO A 468 2.91 -9.44 2.40
CA PRO A 468 2.41 -8.73 3.57
C PRO A 468 1.11 -7.95 3.33
N THR A 469 0.81 -7.52 2.10
CA THR A 469 -0.46 -6.83 1.81
C THR A 469 -1.67 -7.74 1.94
N ARG A 470 -1.49 -9.08 1.87
CA ARG A 470 -2.56 -10.05 2.14
C ARG A 470 -3.13 -9.94 3.56
N HIS A 471 -2.39 -9.38 4.50
CA HIS A 471 -2.92 -9.12 5.85
C HIS A 471 -4.04 -8.05 5.86
N LEU A 472 -4.20 -7.27 4.80
CA LEU A 472 -5.37 -6.41 4.61
C LEU A 472 -6.65 -7.24 4.45
N MET A 473 -6.58 -8.40 3.81
CA MET A 473 -7.70 -9.34 3.68
C MET A 473 -8.13 -9.93 5.03
N GLU A 474 -7.17 -10.22 5.91
CA GLU A 474 -7.48 -10.66 7.28
C GLU A 474 -8.25 -9.57 8.06
N SER A 475 -7.97 -8.30 7.78
CA SER A 475 -8.68 -7.16 8.38
C SER A 475 -10.13 -7.10 7.90
N VAL A 476 -10.35 -7.21 6.58
CA VAL A 476 -11.71 -7.29 6.00
C VAL A 476 -12.49 -8.48 6.59
N HIS A 477 -11.85 -9.64 6.74
CA HIS A 477 -12.49 -10.79 7.37
C HIS A 477 -12.89 -10.53 8.83
N GLY A 478 -12.03 -9.85 9.58
CA GLY A 478 -12.33 -9.37 10.93
C GLY A 478 -13.56 -8.46 10.94
N PHE A 479 -13.64 -7.50 10.02
CA PHE A 479 -14.73 -6.54 9.90
C PHE A 479 -16.06 -7.20 9.56
N LYS A 480 -16.07 -8.16 8.62
CA LYS A 480 -17.27 -8.98 8.33
C LYS A 480 -17.80 -9.69 9.57
N ARG A 481 -16.90 -10.20 10.40
CA ARG A 481 -17.28 -10.89 11.64
C ARG A 481 -17.77 -9.93 12.71
N VAL A 482 -17.18 -8.75 12.83
CA VAL A 482 -17.70 -7.67 13.70
C VAL A 482 -19.13 -7.31 13.28
N HIS A 483 -19.37 -7.09 11.99
CA HIS A 483 -20.69 -6.79 11.47
C HIS A 483 -21.69 -7.88 11.84
N LYS A 484 -21.35 -9.15 11.60
CA LYS A 484 -22.22 -10.29 11.95
C LYS A 484 -22.59 -10.30 13.43
N MET A 485 -21.62 -10.11 14.33
CA MET A 485 -21.88 -10.09 15.77
C MET A 485 -22.74 -8.90 16.20
N MET A 486 -22.60 -7.75 15.53
CA MET A 486 -23.42 -6.57 15.78
C MET A 486 -24.87 -6.78 15.29
N VAL A 487 -25.07 -7.44 14.15
CA VAL A 487 -26.42 -7.87 13.71
C VAL A 487 -27.02 -8.86 14.71
N GLU A 488 -26.25 -9.86 15.17
CA GLU A 488 -26.69 -10.81 16.21
C GLU A 488 -27.09 -10.11 17.51
N LEU A 489 -26.37 -9.05 17.92
CA LEU A 489 -26.72 -8.23 19.08
C LEU A 489 -27.97 -7.38 18.86
N ASN A 490 -28.15 -6.82 17.66
CA ASN A 490 -29.32 -6.02 17.30
C ASN A 490 -30.59 -6.89 17.22
N ASP A 491 -30.46 -8.09 16.68
CA ASP A 491 -31.56 -9.05 16.52
C ASP A 491 -31.92 -9.79 17.81
N TRP A 492 -31.10 -9.67 18.87
CA TRP A 492 -31.39 -10.27 20.18
C TRP A 492 -32.76 -9.77 20.68
N LYS A 493 -33.60 -10.67 21.19
CA LYS A 493 -34.91 -10.36 21.75
C LYS A 493 -35.15 -11.17 23.00
N PHE A 494 -35.81 -10.56 23.98
CA PHE A 494 -36.27 -11.26 25.16
C PHE A 494 -37.49 -12.14 24.82
N GLU A 495 -37.37 -13.46 24.97
CA GLU A 495 -38.38 -14.42 24.49
C GLU A 495 -39.65 -14.51 25.37
N LYS A 496 -39.58 -14.09 26.63
CA LYS A 496 -40.73 -14.16 27.55
C LYS A 496 -41.59 -12.89 27.46
N LYS A 497 -42.83 -13.04 27.00
CA LYS A 497 -43.85 -11.98 27.10
C LYS A 497 -44.38 -11.86 28.52
N LEU A 498 -44.30 -10.67 29.08
CA LEU A 498 -44.94 -10.27 30.34
C LEU A 498 -46.10 -9.34 30.00
N GLU A 499 -47.32 -9.79 30.28
CA GLU A 499 -48.54 -9.06 29.91
C GLU A 499 -48.72 -7.78 30.73
N ASN A 500 -48.30 -7.74 32.01
CA ASN A 500 -48.45 -6.55 32.86
C ASN A 500 -47.32 -6.42 33.90
N PHE A 501 -46.86 -5.18 34.14
CA PHE A 501 -46.07 -4.76 35.30
C PHE A 501 -46.66 -3.45 35.80
N GLU A 502 -47.04 -3.40 37.06
CA GLU A 502 -47.94 -2.35 37.57
C GLU A 502 -47.23 -1.21 38.29
N LEU A 503 -45.92 -1.34 38.56
CA LEU A 503 -45.12 -0.20 39.02
C LEU A 503 -44.63 0.61 37.81
N ASN A 504 -44.66 1.93 37.92
CA ASN A 504 -44.00 2.81 36.96
C ASN A 504 -42.53 3.07 37.36
N GLU A 505 -41.79 3.80 36.53
CA GLU A 505 -40.37 4.10 36.77
C GLU A 505 -40.11 4.87 38.07
N GLU A 506 -40.97 5.84 38.39
CA GLU A 506 -40.85 6.64 39.61
C GLU A 506 -41.05 5.79 40.86
N GLU A 507 -41.99 4.82 40.81
CA GLU A 507 -42.29 3.90 41.91
C GLU A 507 -41.17 2.87 42.12
N VAL A 508 -40.53 2.39 41.04
CA VAL A 508 -39.34 1.52 41.15
C VAL A 508 -38.16 2.29 41.75
N ASN A 509 -37.92 3.52 41.32
CA ASN A 509 -36.85 4.37 41.86
C ASN A 509 -37.09 4.76 43.33
N ALA A 510 -38.35 5.00 43.70
CA ALA A 510 -38.73 5.28 45.09
C ALA A 510 -38.35 4.14 46.06
N ILE A 511 -38.35 2.89 45.60
CA ILE A 511 -37.91 1.75 46.41
C ILE A 511 -36.41 1.85 46.71
N SER A 512 -35.59 2.15 45.70
CA SER A 512 -34.15 2.32 45.86
C SER A 512 -33.80 3.52 46.75
N GLU A 513 -34.44 4.67 46.52
CA GLU A 513 -34.24 5.88 47.33
C GLU A 513 -34.62 5.65 48.79
N GLY A 514 -35.67 4.88 49.05
CA GLY A 514 -36.07 4.49 50.40
C GLY A 514 -35.06 3.58 51.10
N ILE A 515 -34.45 2.63 50.38
CA ILE A 515 -33.38 1.77 50.93
C ILE A 515 -32.15 2.58 51.32
N GLU A 516 -31.79 3.59 50.53
CA GLU A 516 -30.68 4.49 50.86
C GLU A 516 -30.93 5.20 52.20
N VAL A 517 -32.15 5.69 52.43
CA VAL A 517 -32.54 6.31 53.71
C VAL A 517 -32.41 5.31 54.86
N ILE A 518 -32.88 4.07 54.69
CA ILE A 518 -32.76 3.01 55.72
C ILE A 518 -31.29 2.69 56.03
N GLU A 519 -30.41 2.64 55.02
CA GLU A 519 -28.97 2.44 55.22
C GLU A 519 -28.32 3.63 55.95
N GLN A 520 -28.73 4.86 55.64
CA GLN A 520 -28.27 6.05 56.35
C GLN A 520 -28.71 6.02 57.83
N LEU A 521 -29.96 5.62 58.11
CA LEU A 521 -30.47 5.48 59.48
C LEU A 521 -29.72 4.38 60.27
N LYS A 522 -29.40 3.25 59.61
CA LYS A 522 -28.60 2.17 60.20
C LYS A 522 -27.23 2.64 60.72
N ASN A 523 -26.64 3.62 60.04
CA ASN A 523 -25.28 4.06 60.31
C ASN A 523 -25.19 5.17 61.36
N ILE A 524 -26.31 5.60 61.95
CA ILE A 524 -26.35 6.66 62.97
C ILE A 524 -25.57 6.28 64.23
N ASP A 525 -25.76 5.07 64.75
CA ASP A 525 -25.05 4.59 65.94
C ASP A 525 -23.51 4.60 65.73
N GLY A 526 -23.07 4.16 64.56
CA GLY A 526 -21.65 4.23 64.16
C GLY A 526 -21.15 5.67 64.05
N LEU A 527 -21.95 6.59 63.50
CA LEU A 527 -21.61 8.00 63.43
C LEU A 527 -21.50 8.63 64.83
N VAL A 528 -22.41 8.32 65.75
CA VAL A 528 -22.36 8.81 67.13
C VAL A 528 -21.12 8.27 67.84
N ASN A 529 -20.76 7.00 67.64
CA ASN A 529 -19.54 6.41 68.20
C ASN A 529 -18.27 7.06 67.65
N GLU A 530 -18.18 7.29 66.33
CA GLU A 530 -17.07 8.05 65.74
C GLU A 530 -16.98 9.46 66.30
N MET A 531 -18.12 10.14 66.47
CA MET A 531 -18.15 11.47 67.07
C MET A 531 -17.72 11.49 68.55
N ASN A 532 -17.88 10.37 69.28
CA ASN A 532 -17.42 10.23 70.66
C ASN A 532 -15.89 9.99 70.76
N GLU A 533 -15.29 9.38 69.75
CA GLU A 533 -13.84 9.13 69.68
C GLU A 533 -13.04 10.36 69.25
N LEU A 534 -13.69 11.26 68.49
CA LEU A 534 -13.09 12.51 68.03
C LEU A 534 -12.96 13.51 69.18
N SER A 535 -11.73 13.99 69.40
CA SER A 535 -11.40 15.00 70.41
C SER A 535 -10.63 16.17 69.77
N GLY A 536 -10.49 17.29 70.49
CA GLY A 536 -9.66 18.43 70.06
C GLY A 536 -10.40 19.62 69.44
N LEU A 537 -11.74 19.68 69.53
CA LEU A 537 -12.49 20.92 69.25
C LEU A 537 -12.25 21.93 70.39
N ASN A 538 -11.68 23.09 70.05
CA ASN A 538 -11.39 24.15 71.01
C ASN A 538 -12.13 25.44 70.62
N GLY A 539 -13.17 25.78 71.35
CA GLY A 539 -13.96 27.00 71.15
C GLY A 539 -15.41 26.77 71.58
N THR A 540 -15.94 27.64 72.43
CA THR A 540 -17.26 27.44 73.06
C THR A 540 -18.39 27.25 72.05
N GLU A 541 -18.38 28.00 70.95
CA GLU A 541 -19.45 27.96 69.94
C GLU A 541 -19.43 26.69 69.07
N VAL A 542 -18.25 26.21 68.66
CA VAL A 542 -18.12 24.98 67.85
C VAL A 542 -18.31 23.72 68.70
N GLU A 543 -17.90 23.76 69.97
CA GLU A 543 -18.10 22.68 70.92
C GLU A 543 -19.59 22.50 71.26
N GLU A 544 -20.31 23.60 71.49
CA GLU A 544 -21.77 23.58 71.64
C GLU A 544 -22.47 23.07 70.38
N ALA A 545 -22.01 23.48 69.18
CA ALA A 545 -22.53 22.97 67.93
C ALA A 545 -22.30 21.45 67.76
N TRP A 546 -21.11 20.96 68.09
CA TRP A 546 -20.76 19.54 68.04
C TRP A 546 -21.60 18.71 69.00
N ILE A 547 -21.76 19.18 70.24
CA ILE A 547 -22.61 18.54 71.26
C ILE A 547 -24.06 18.52 70.76
N LYS A 548 -24.58 19.63 70.21
CA LYS A 548 -25.95 19.71 69.69
C LYS A 548 -26.20 18.69 68.56
N VAL A 549 -25.26 18.54 67.62
CA VAL A 549 -25.37 17.53 66.55
C VAL A 549 -25.32 16.12 67.12
N LYS A 550 -24.37 15.86 68.03
CA LYS A 550 -24.19 14.56 68.66
C LYS A 550 -25.42 14.14 69.45
N ASP A 551 -25.96 15.03 70.28
CA ASP A 551 -27.13 14.76 71.12
C ASP A 551 -28.37 14.54 70.25
N ALA A 552 -28.56 15.31 69.18
CA ALA A 552 -29.65 15.11 68.23
C ALA A 552 -29.59 13.74 67.54
N LEU A 553 -28.39 13.28 67.15
CA LEU A 553 -28.20 11.94 66.57
C LEU A 553 -28.33 10.83 67.62
N GLY A 554 -27.89 11.08 68.85
CA GLY A 554 -28.08 10.18 69.99
C GLY A 554 -29.57 9.96 70.30
N SER A 555 -30.34 11.05 70.40
CA SER A 555 -31.80 10.99 70.57
C SER A 555 -32.48 10.27 69.40
N LEU A 556 -32.06 10.53 68.16
CA LEU A 556 -32.59 9.81 67.00
C LEU A 556 -32.30 8.29 67.08
N ASN A 557 -31.11 7.89 67.53
CA ASN A 557 -30.75 6.47 67.70
C ASN A 557 -31.59 5.78 68.80
N GLU A 558 -31.87 6.49 69.89
CA GLU A 558 -32.77 6.04 70.95
C GLU A 558 -34.21 5.90 70.44
N GLU A 559 -34.73 6.91 69.73
CA GLU A 559 -36.07 6.87 69.16
C GLU A 559 -36.24 5.74 68.14
N LEU A 560 -35.25 5.52 67.27
CA LEU A 560 -35.23 4.38 66.34
C LEU A 560 -35.27 3.05 67.12
N SER A 561 -34.50 2.92 68.20
CA SER A 561 -34.49 1.72 69.04
C SER A 561 -35.82 1.48 69.76
N GLU A 562 -36.55 2.53 70.12
CA GLU A 562 -37.83 2.42 70.80
C GLU A 562 -38.99 2.10 69.84
N HIS A 563 -39.02 2.74 68.67
CA HIS A 563 -40.19 2.78 67.79
C HIS A 563 -40.12 1.79 66.62
N LEU A 564 -38.97 1.18 66.35
CA LEU A 564 -38.88 0.13 65.32
C LEU A 564 -39.61 -1.16 65.78
N PRO A 565 -40.54 -1.69 64.96
CA PRO A 565 -41.30 -2.88 65.30
C PRO A 565 -40.42 -4.15 65.26
N ILE A 566 -40.77 -5.13 66.10
CA ILE A 566 -40.28 -6.51 65.95
C ILE A 566 -40.99 -7.09 64.73
N LEU A 567 -40.29 -7.22 63.62
CA LEU A 567 -40.92 -7.59 62.36
C LEU A 567 -41.25 -9.09 62.28
N GLU A 568 -42.54 -9.40 62.46
CA GLU A 568 -43.18 -10.56 61.86
C GLU A 568 -43.77 -10.13 60.49
N SER A 569 -42.95 -10.19 59.44
CA SER A 569 -43.33 -10.32 58.02
C SER A 569 -44.01 -9.18 57.22
N ASN A 570 -44.49 -8.07 57.80
CA ASN A 570 -45.21 -7.05 56.99
C ASN A 570 -44.53 -5.67 56.90
N LEU A 571 -43.78 -5.46 55.81
CA LEU A 571 -43.09 -4.21 55.48
C LEU A 571 -44.03 -3.05 55.12
N SER A 572 -45.34 -3.27 54.94
CA SER A 572 -46.30 -2.19 54.65
C SER A 572 -46.47 -1.21 55.82
N HIS A 573 -46.05 -1.59 57.04
CA HIS A 573 -46.14 -0.76 58.24
C HIS A 573 -44.86 0.04 58.55
N LEU A 574 -43.82 -0.06 57.70
CA LEU A 574 -42.56 0.68 57.88
C LEU A 574 -42.76 2.19 57.97
N GLN A 575 -43.66 2.75 57.16
CA GLN A 575 -44.00 4.17 57.23
C GLN A 575 -44.58 4.53 58.59
N SER A 576 -45.57 3.78 59.09
CA SER A 576 -46.19 4.04 60.39
C SER A 576 -45.20 3.92 61.55
N ALA A 577 -44.16 3.10 61.41
CA ALA A 577 -43.10 2.92 62.40
C ALA A 577 -42.04 4.03 62.36
N ILE A 578 -41.76 4.61 61.18
CA ILE A 578 -40.76 5.66 61.03
C ILE A 578 -41.38 7.06 61.15
N SER A 579 -42.65 7.24 60.80
CA SER A 579 -43.37 8.51 60.96
C SER A 579 -43.51 8.96 62.41
N THR A 580 -43.32 8.05 63.37
CA THR A 580 -43.31 8.36 64.80
C THR A 580 -41.94 8.83 65.31
N VAL A 581 -40.88 8.69 64.50
CA VAL A 581 -39.52 9.11 64.83
C VAL A 581 -39.36 10.59 64.47
N GLN A 582 -38.92 11.41 65.43
CA GLN A 582 -38.61 12.82 65.21
C GLN A 582 -37.24 12.94 64.56
N LEU A 583 -37.23 13.31 63.27
CA LEU A 583 -36.00 13.58 62.56
C LEU A 583 -35.41 14.93 63.00
N PRO A 584 -34.08 15.00 63.26
CA PRO A 584 -33.41 16.25 63.55
C PRO A 584 -33.58 17.28 62.44
N SER A 585 -33.79 18.54 62.81
CA SER A 585 -33.81 19.70 61.91
C SER A 585 -32.82 20.76 62.38
N ASP A 586 -32.35 21.60 61.45
CA ASP A 586 -31.51 22.77 61.74
C ASP A 586 -30.22 22.46 62.53
N LEU A 587 -29.51 21.40 62.10
CA LEU A 587 -28.22 21.00 62.67
C LEU A 587 -27.11 21.96 62.23
N PRO A 588 -26.29 22.52 63.14
CA PRO A 588 -25.23 23.48 62.83
C PRO A 588 -23.97 22.83 62.24
N ILE A 589 -24.13 21.93 61.27
CA ILE A 589 -23.02 21.14 60.68
C ILE A 589 -22.04 22.06 59.95
N GLN A 590 -22.53 23.08 59.22
CA GLN A 590 -21.67 23.99 58.46
C GLN A 590 -20.71 24.78 59.35
N LEU A 591 -21.17 25.21 60.54
CA LEU A 591 -20.33 25.90 61.52
C LEU A 591 -19.14 25.04 61.96
N ILE A 592 -19.35 23.73 62.11
CA ILE A 592 -18.30 22.77 62.47
C ILE A 592 -17.35 22.55 61.28
N VAL A 593 -17.88 22.41 60.05
CA VAL A 593 -17.08 22.26 58.82
C VAL A 593 -16.13 23.45 58.63
N ASP A 594 -16.64 24.66 58.75
CA ASP A 594 -15.87 25.89 58.58
C ASP A 594 -14.75 25.99 59.62
N TRP A 595 -15.06 25.64 60.87
CA TRP A 595 -14.07 25.60 61.94
C TRP A 595 -12.99 24.53 61.73
N VAL A 596 -13.37 23.31 61.37
CA VAL A 596 -12.45 22.18 61.12
C VAL A 596 -11.49 22.53 59.99
N ASN A 597 -11.98 23.10 58.89
CA ASN A 597 -11.15 23.50 57.76
C ASN A 597 -10.17 24.64 58.09
N ALA A 598 -10.55 25.55 59.00
CA ALA A 598 -9.70 26.66 59.40
C ALA A 598 -8.66 26.30 60.48
N ASN A 599 -8.99 25.37 61.39
CA ASN A 599 -8.24 25.17 62.64
C ASN A 599 -7.53 23.81 62.76
N LEU A 600 -7.98 22.77 62.04
CA LEU A 600 -7.37 21.44 62.08
C LEU A 600 -6.49 21.17 60.85
N LYS A 601 -5.44 20.37 61.01
CA LYS A 601 -4.54 19.94 59.92
C LYS A 601 -4.12 18.47 60.09
N GLY A 602 -3.70 17.84 58.99
CA GLY A 602 -3.14 16.49 59.00
C GLY A 602 -4.18 15.42 59.28
N VAL A 603 -3.79 14.36 60.00
CA VAL A 603 -4.63 13.17 60.24
C VAL A 603 -5.94 13.53 60.94
N VAL A 604 -5.90 14.40 61.95
CA VAL A 604 -7.09 14.82 62.70
C VAL A 604 -8.09 15.57 61.79
N HIS A 605 -7.61 16.44 60.89
CA HIS A 605 -8.49 17.09 59.90
C HIS A 605 -9.16 16.06 58.98
N SER A 606 -8.41 15.04 58.55
CA SER A 606 -8.93 13.98 57.69
C SER A 606 -10.02 13.15 58.39
N GLU A 607 -9.86 12.84 59.68
CA GLU A 607 -10.84 12.08 60.46
C GLU A 607 -12.14 12.87 60.64
N TYR A 608 -12.06 14.13 61.07
CA TYR A 608 -13.24 15.01 61.16
C TYR A 608 -13.90 15.23 59.80
N SER A 609 -13.12 15.45 58.74
CA SER A 609 -13.67 15.68 57.39
C SER A 609 -14.47 14.47 56.90
N LYS A 610 -14.01 13.25 57.17
CA LYS A 610 -14.72 12.02 56.79
C LYS A 610 -16.05 11.88 57.53
N THR A 611 -16.07 12.11 58.84
CA THR A 611 -17.30 12.07 59.65
C THR A 611 -18.27 13.19 59.25
N LEU A 612 -17.77 14.41 59.01
CA LEU A 612 -18.58 15.55 58.56
C LEU A 612 -19.17 15.37 57.17
N GLN A 613 -18.43 14.78 56.22
CA GLN A 613 -18.97 14.44 54.90
C GLN A 613 -20.15 13.47 55.00
N ARG A 614 -20.07 12.48 55.89
CA ARG A 614 -21.17 11.54 56.14
C ARG A 614 -22.36 12.23 56.80
N LEU A 615 -22.12 13.18 57.71
CA LEU A 615 -23.18 13.99 58.32
C LEU A 615 -23.87 14.90 57.30
N MET A 616 -23.12 15.54 56.40
CA MET A 616 -23.65 16.37 55.33
C MET A 616 -24.45 15.58 54.29
N ALA A 617 -24.18 14.29 54.13
CA ALA A 617 -24.96 13.41 53.27
C ALA A 617 -26.33 13.04 53.86
N LEU A 618 -26.58 13.35 55.14
CA LEU A 618 -27.86 13.10 55.78
C LEU A 618 -28.88 14.17 55.36
N ASP A 619 -29.91 13.75 54.62
CA ASP A 619 -30.94 14.63 54.08
C ASP A 619 -32.26 14.48 54.83
N PHE A 620 -32.21 14.76 56.14
CA PHE A 620 -33.35 14.59 57.04
C PHE A 620 -34.63 15.29 56.56
N ALA A 621 -34.50 16.41 55.84
CA ALA A 621 -35.62 17.16 55.28
C ALA A 621 -36.44 16.34 54.26
N ASN A 622 -35.79 15.45 53.50
CA ASN A 622 -36.43 14.65 52.45
C ASN A 622 -36.69 13.19 52.83
N TYR A 623 -36.16 12.71 53.96
CA TYR A 623 -36.32 11.31 54.41
C TYR A 623 -37.79 10.91 54.53
N SER A 624 -38.64 11.73 55.15
CA SER A 624 -40.08 11.44 55.27
C SER A 624 -40.72 11.20 53.90
N SER A 625 -40.49 12.12 52.96
CA SER A 625 -41.03 12.01 51.60
C SER A 625 -40.51 10.76 50.86
N LYS A 626 -39.22 10.43 50.98
CA LYS A 626 -38.63 9.24 50.37
C LYS A 626 -39.22 7.95 50.96
N LEU A 627 -39.40 7.89 52.27
CA LEU A 627 -40.00 6.74 52.96
C LEU A 627 -41.51 6.59 52.70
N ASP A 628 -42.24 7.70 52.54
CA ASP A 628 -43.64 7.68 52.12
C ASP A 628 -43.80 7.09 50.72
N LYS A 629 -42.94 7.51 49.78
CA LYS A 629 -42.93 6.96 48.41
C LYS A 629 -42.53 5.48 48.40
N LEU A 630 -41.53 5.08 49.19
CA LEU A 630 -41.15 3.67 49.39
C LEU A 630 -42.35 2.84 49.85
N SER A 631 -43.05 3.28 50.90
CA SER A 631 -44.16 2.54 51.49
C SER A 631 -45.32 2.38 50.51
N ASN A 632 -45.70 3.44 49.79
CA ASN A 632 -46.72 3.38 48.76
C ASN A 632 -46.35 2.41 47.62
N SER A 633 -45.08 2.45 47.18
CA SER A 633 -44.58 1.59 46.10
C SER A 633 -44.55 0.12 46.52
N ILE A 634 -44.13 -0.17 47.75
CA ILE A 634 -44.15 -1.53 48.33
C ILE A 634 -45.58 -2.04 48.53
N ALA A 635 -46.50 -1.20 49.03
CA ALA A 635 -47.89 -1.59 49.20
C ALA A 635 -48.54 -1.97 47.87
N LYS A 636 -48.29 -1.18 46.83
CA LYS A 636 -48.73 -1.47 45.45
C LYS A 636 -48.11 -2.76 44.92
N TRP A 637 -46.82 -2.99 45.17
CA TRP A 637 -46.15 -4.23 44.78
C TRP A 637 -46.71 -5.47 45.48
N TYR A 638 -46.99 -5.41 46.79
CA TYR A 638 -47.54 -6.53 47.56
C TYR A 638 -49.00 -6.85 47.21
N GLN A 639 -49.84 -5.84 46.97
CA GLN A 639 -51.24 -6.05 46.59
C GLN A 639 -51.38 -6.94 45.36
N ASN A 640 -50.37 -6.91 44.48
CA ASN A 640 -50.45 -7.55 43.18
C ASN A 640 -49.58 -8.81 43.06
N ASN A 641 -48.65 -9.03 44.00
CA ASN A 641 -47.86 -10.27 44.11
C ASN A 641 -48.39 -11.24 45.17
N GLN A 642 -49.58 -11.01 45.75
CA GLN A 642 -50.22 -12.03 46.58
C GLN A 642 -50.60 -13.25 45.72
N PRO A 643 -50.23 -14.49 46.12
CA PRO A 643 -50.80 -15.67 45.51
C PRO A 643 -52.31 -15.58 45.67
N ALA A 644 -53.05 -15.76 44.56
CA ALA A 644 -54.50 -15.84 44.60
C ALA A 644 -54.90 -16.80 45.73
N ASN A 645 -55.66 -16.29 46.70
CA ASN A 645 -56.21 -17.05 47.80
C ASN A 645 -56.90 -18.31 47.22
N PRO A 646 -56.65 -19.54 47.72
CA PRO A 646 -57.18 -20.76 47.12
C PRO A 646 -58.68 -20.88 47.40
N GLN A 647 -59.52 -20.11 46.71
CA GLN A 647 -60.97 -20.27 46.73
C GLN A 647 -61.59 -19.84 45.39
N LYS A 648 -61.60 -20.81 44.47
CA LYS A 648 -62.81 -21.30 43.81
C LYS A 648 -62.42 -22.60 43.11
N GLU A 649 -62.58 -23.72 43.81
CA GLU A 649 -62.94 -24.94 43.12
C GLU A 649 -64.20 -24.61 42.32
N GLU A 650 -64.04 -24.46 41.01
CA GLU A 650 -65.16 -24.61 40.10
C GLU A 650 -65.76 -25.98 40.41
N LYS A 651 -67.05 -25.96 40.73
CA LYS A 651 -67.88 -27.14 40.87
C LYS A 651 -67.58 -28.07 39.70
N ASN A 652 -67.03 -29.25 40.00
CA ASN A 652 -67.05 -30.38 39.10
C ASN A 652 -68.46 -30.52 38.50
N GLU A 653 -68.58 -30.35 37.19
CA GLU A 653 -69.65 -31.01 36.46
C GLU A 653 -69.43 -32.52 36.65
N GLU A 654 -70.34 -33.17 37.38
CA GLU A 654 -70.41 -34.62 37.43
C GLU A 654 -70.69 -35.14 36.01
N ASP A 655 -69.66 -35.70 35.40
CA ASP A 655 -69.76 -36.44 34.15
C ASP A 655 -70.58 -37.73 34.36
N CYS A 656 -71.88 -37.74 33.99
CA CYS A 656 -72.76 -38.93 34.04
C CYS A 656 -72.28 -40.08 33.09
N LEU A 657 -71.07 -40.02 32.48
CA LEU A 657 -70.53 -41.09 31.63
C LEU A 657 -69.74 -42.18 32.38
N VAL A 658 -69.43 -42.02 33.68
CA VAL A 658 -68.54 -42.98 34.39
C VAL A 658 -69.15 -43.58 35.68
N ASN A 659 -70.24 -43.06 36.23
CA ASN A 659 -70.89 -43.64 37.42
C ASN A 659 -72.43 -43.71 37.30
N TYR A 660 -72.99 -44.92 37.26
CA TYR A 660 -74.43 -45.14 37.43
C TYR A 660 -74.80 -44.96 38.91
N SER A 661 -75.21 -43.75 39.25
CA SER A 661 -75.85 -43.38 40.52
C SER A 661 -77.32 -43.04 40.24
N ASP A 662 -78.22 -43.43 41.16
CA ASP A 662 -79.69 -43.40 41.07
C ASP A 662 -80.33 -42.00 40.82
N LYS A 663 -79.53 -40.97 40.56
CA LYS A 663 -79.96 -39.60 40.23
C LYS A 663 -79.91 -39.24 38.74
N CYS A 664 -79.26 -40.00 37.85
CA CYS A 664 -79.38 -39.82 36.39
C CYS A 664 -80.56 -40.71 35.86
N ARG A 665 -81.83 -40.40 36.22
CA ARG A 665 -83.04 -41.00 35.59
C ARG A 665 -83.72 -39.99 34.66
N ILE A 666 -83.78 -40.31 33.37
CA ILE A 666 -84.54 -39.56 32.36
C ILE A 666 -86.04 -39.92 32.50
N PRO A 667 -86.96 -38.94 32.51
CA PRO A 667 -88.38 -39.23 32.36
C PRO A 667 -88.78 -39.25 30.88
N LEU A 668 -88.86 -40.46 30.29
CA LEU A 668 -90.03 -41.04 29.60
C LEU A 668 -89.66 -42.39 28.96
#